data_AF-A0A928MXF6-F1
#
_entry.id   AF-A0A928MXF6-F1
#
_cell.length_a   1.000
_cell.length_b   1.000
_cell.length_c   1.000
_cell.angle_alpha   90.00
_cell.angle_beta   90.00
_cell.angle_gamma   90.00
#
_symmetry.space_group_name_H-M   'P 1'
#
loop_
_entity.id
_entity.type
_entity.pdbx_description
1 polymer ?
#
loop_
_entity_poly.entity_id
_entity_poly.type
_entity_poly.pdbx_seq_one_letter_code
_entity_poly.pdbx_strand_id
1 'polypeptide(L)'
;MKKWLKGASMKRIIVFALALLISCTELYAAPIYSYEETIPISESISLTRVESFYSDRNISYSYIRADLSDENTNLSLLKSNSGSDILETVGSLAATEPSIVAALNADFFSVFKGNTGFSLGIEVKDGELLQSPINPSTMATIAYIDKQVLMSYLDFHIMAVAPNWNYQEIRHLNKHTSYFGDVLMYTKDFNGGMSPAPGGEVVEVLVEDGKIKEFRRNMPSVEIPENGCVLVVSEGSNMFFANNFNVGDEIKFDYYITPDVSKADAAFGGGAMLVSEGKAVSTYSHVVSGQNPRSAIGIDKSGQTLFLVAVDGRQSMSKGMYMSELAELMVSLGCEYAVNLDGGGSTNMVASTVLDESLHTVNSPTENRKVINGVGLTYDKKGTEVAGILLKPEFDTVFVGERVKITAAAYDEFSRPISGNIVLSSDSGSFDGDVFVPFKGGEATVVASCGKATATCEIFVVDEVSGIELNSHISLEKGGEKYLDIAVFDHVGHYVKVNNTESFDITSSDPSVASVSGQTVRANKSGTAVISVKRDGAVSYASVTVGGTPERYTDGFDDLSGKFKAYPSDVPGSFELSAEQVLSGKYSGKLSFDFTAETDVNKGAYFSLTDKLRLADSCRELTLNCFSPSDFKHELRAQLVDGNGNLFITSFGRDIKTGQWQKMTAAIPDTAVRPLKLDSIYVLYLSGEDRDSGCVYLEDLSLEVSKAAKFVSAEQDVFDIDDGRVRGELVVAALSGDTGTLLGKMINKKAQDAVSWASAGFLLGSGKGFETKEDKNALYIRLNGAKGGLRATDANQWNQLANALWASNKENVFLLVEGSIFGSSDFENRVIRDYLSALDRNVYVISQGTRNTYRKIGDVHYFTLGSGNELLSLTRLENYRYLAFDFGETVTFGWKSLY
;
A
#
# COMPACT_ATOMS: atom_id res chain seq x y z
N MET A 1 7.49 33.38 10.44
CA MET A 1 8.19 32.09 10.62
C MET A 1 8.67 31.79 12.06
N LYS A 2 9.12 32.75 12.90
CA LYS A 2 9.57 32.50 14.31
C LYS A 2 8.54 31.94 15.33
N LYS A 3 7.30 31.63 14.94
CA LYS A 3 6.25 31.09 15.83
C LYS A 3 5.95 29.60 15.63
N TRP A 4 6.54 28.96 14.61
CA TRP A 4 6.27 27.55 14.28
C TRP A 4 7.15 26.53 15.01
N LEU A 5 8.30 26.94 15.56
CA LEU A 5 9.33 26.03 16.10
C LEU A 5 9.48 26.03 17.64
N LYS A 6 8.59 26.70 18.40
CA LYS A 6 8.68 26.74 19.88
C LYS A 6 8.02 25.56 20.61
N GLY A 7 7.71 24.49 19.89
CA GLY A 7 7.32 23.21 20.46
C GLY A 7 7.59 22.14 19.40
N ALA A 8 8.70 21.43 19.52
CA ALA A 8 9.01 20.28 18.68
C ALA A 8 8.14 19.08 19.07
N SER A 9 6.82 19.28 19.07
CA SER A 9 5.83 18.21 19.09
C SER A 9 5.54 17.86 17.63
N MET A 10 5.76 16.61 17.27
CA MET A 10 5.25 16.01 16.04
C MET A 10 3.74 16.30 15.97
N LYS A 11 3.30 17.11 15.00
CA LYS A 11 1.87 17.42 14.85
C LYS A 11 1.22 16.31 14.05
N ARG A 12 0.37 15.52 14.71
CA ARG A 12 -0.58 14.65 14.04
C ARG A 12 -1.82 15.45 13.72
N ILE A 13 -2.18 15.52 12.44
CA ILE A 13 -3.42 16.16 11.99
C ILE A 13 -4.26 15.08 11.33
N ILE A 14 -5.46 14.88 11.85
CA ILE A 14 -6.50 14.05 11.24
C ILE A 14 -7.47 15.01 10.55
N VAL A 15 -7.62 14.86 9.23
CA VAL A 15 -8.58 15.65 8.44
C VAL A 15 -9.62 14.72 7.84
N PHE A 16 -10.89 15.01 8.13
CA PHE A 16 -12.04 14.45 7.42
C PHE A 16 -12.48 15.47 6.36
N ALA A 17 -12.41 15.11 5.08
CA ALA A 17 -12.80 16.02 4.01
C ALA A 17 -14.30 15.95 3.70
N LEU A 18 -14.88 17.09 3.32
CA LEU A 18 -16.23 17.16 2.76
C LEU A 18 -16.23 16.59 1.34
N ALA A 19 -17.11 15.63 1.05
CA ALA A 19 -17.48 15.32 -0.33
C ALA A 19 -18.47 16.38 -0.86
N LEU A 20 -17.95 17.54 -1.27
CA LEU A 20 -18.78 18.56 -1.94
C LEU A 20 -19.20 18.05 -3.32
N LEU A 21 -20.51 17.94 -3.55
CA LEU A 21 -21.10 17.81 -4.89
C LEU A 21 -20.88 19.13 -5.66
N ILE A 22 -19.67 19.33 -6.19
CA ILE A 22 -19.40 20.41 -7.14
C ILE A 22 -19.74 19.87 -8.53
N SER A 23 -20.89 20.28 -9.04
CA SER A 23 -21.32 20.02 -10.41
C SER A 23 -20.51 20.89 -11.39
N CYS A 24 -19.23 20.58 -11.61
CA CYS A 24 -18.49 21.01 -12.80
C CYS A 24 -17.13 20.31 -12.88
N THR A 25 -16.86 19.62 -14.00
CA THR A 25 -15.56 19.11 -14.52
C THR A 25 -14.68 18.32 -13.54
N GLU A 26 -14.61 16.99 -13.72
CA GLU A 26 -13.56 16.04 -13.25
C GLU A 26 -12.68 16.49 -12.04
N LEU A 27 -13.30 16.95 -10.95
CA LEU A 27 -12.55 17.18 -9.72
C LEU A 27 -12.29 15.81 -9.08
N TYR A 28 -11.01 15.48 -8.89
CA TYR A 28 -10.60 14.28 -8.16
C TYR A 28 -11.28 14.26 -6.78
N ALA A 29 -11.89 13.13 -6.43
CA ALA A 29 -12.58 12.98 -5.15
C ALA A 29 -11.59 13.30 -4.01
N ALA A 30 -11.97 14.13 -3.05
CA ALA A 30 -11.17 14.38 -1.86
C ALA A 30 -11.02 13.09 -1.02
N PRO A 31 -9.92 12.91 -0.28
CA PRO A 31 -9.80 11.79 0.64
C PRO A 31 -10.86 11.90 1.74
N ILE A 32 -11.49 10.80 2.09
CA ILE A 32 -12.49 10.73 3.16
C ILE A 32 -11.81 10.93 4.52
N TYR A 33 -10.59 10.42 4.63
CA TYR A 33 -9.74 10.53 5.81
C TYR A 33 -8.29 10.69 5.36
N SER A 34 -7.57 11.60 6.00
CA SER A 34 -6.12 11.72 5.86
C SER A 34 -5.45 11.86 7.21
N TYR A 35 -4.33 11.15 7.36
CA TYR A 35 -3.40 11.23 8.47
C TYR A 35 -2.09 11.84 7.98
N GLU A 36 -1.57 12.84 8.70
CA GLU A 36 -0.32 13.52 8.38
C GLU A 36 0.63 13.54 9.58
N GLU A 37 1.91 13.25 9.34
CA GLU A 37 3.01 13.31 10.31
C GLU A 37 4.18 14.11 9.74
N THR A 38 4.61 15.16 10.43
CA THR A 38 5.78 15.98 10.03
C THR A 38 6.94 15.81 11.01
N ILE A 39 8.13 15.55 10.47
CA ILE A 39 9.39 15.30 11.17
C ILE A 39 10.42 16.35 10.69
N PRO A 40 11.05 17.12 11.60
CA PRO A 40 12.12 18.04 11.22
C PRO A 40 13.39 17.27 10.79
N ILE A 41 14.05 17.77 9.75
CA ILE A 41 15.39 17.35 9.30
C ILE A 41 16.44 18.42 9.71
N SER A 42 16.04 19.69 9.59
CA SER A 42 16.76 20.87 10.07
C SER A 42 15.76 21.99 10.39
N GLU A 43 16.23 23.20 10.73
CA GLU A 43 15.37 24.38 10.89
C GLU A 43 14.67 24.82 9.58
N SER A 44 15.25 24.51 8.42
CA SER A 44 14.77 24.92 7.10
C SER A 44 14.20 23.76 6.28
N ILE A 45 14.40 22.51 6.70
CA ILE A 45 14.00 21.30 5.98
C ILE A 45 13.14 20.39 6.87
N SER A 46 11.99 19.95 6.36
CA SER A 46 11.10 19.01 7.04
C SER A 46 10.63 17.90 6.10
N LEU A 47 10.49 16.69 6.64
CA LEU A 47 9.83 15.55 6.00
C LEU A 47 8.40 15.45 6.52
N THR A 48 7.45 15.26 5.61
CA THR A 48 6.06 14.99 5.93
C THR A 48 5.61 13.69 5.27
N ARG A 49 4.93 12.84 6.04
CA ARG A 49 4.29 11.60 5.56
C ARG A 49 2.79 11.74 5.64
N VAL A 50 2.09 11.32 4.58
CA VAL A 50 0.63 11.40 4.49
C VAL A 50 0.06 10.05 4.06
N GLU A 51 -0.93 9.58 4.81
CA GLU A 51 -1.76 8.41 4.46
C GLU A 51 -3.20 8.87 4.25
N SER A 52 -3.75 8.61 3.06
CA SER A 52 -5.07 9.05 2.65
C SER A 52 -5.96 7.86 2.26
N PHE A 53 -7.18 7.85 2.81
CA PHE A 53 -8.23 6.89 2.52
C PHE A 53 -9.25 7.51 1.56
N TYR A 54 -9.41 6.91 0.37
CA TYR A 54 -10.47 7.23 -0.58
C TYR A 54 -11.52 6.11 -0.54
N SER A 55 -12.70 6.34 -1.10
CA SER A 55 -13.76 5.31 -1.17
C SER A 55 -13.28 3.98 -1.75
N ASP A 56 -12.41 4.01 -2.75
CA ASP A 56 -12.01 2.88 -3.59
C ASP A 56 -10.54 2.46 -3.44
N ARG A 57 -9.69 3.29 -2.81
CA ARG A 57 -8.25 3.03 -2.68
C ARG A 57 -7.62 3.76 -1.48
N ASN A 58 -6.43 3.33 -1.12
CA ASN A 58 -5.54 4.08 -0.23
C ASN A 58 -4.42 4.72 -1.05
N ILE A 59 -3.91 5.85 -0.58
CA ILE A 59 -2.75 6.55 -1.14
C ILE A 59 -1.82 6.93 0.00
N SER A 60 -0.54 6.58 -0.13
CA SER A 60 0.54 7.01 0.76
C SER A 60 1.53 7.85 -0.04
N TYR A 61 1.97 8.96 0.52
CA TYR A 61 3.06 9.76 -0.05
C TYR A 61 3.88 10.46 1.05
N SER A 62 5.13 10.73 0.72
CA SER A 62 6.04 11.53 1.53
C SER A 62 6.46 12.76 0.74
N TYR A 63 6.63 13.90 1.41
CA TYR A 63 7.23 15.07 0.79
C TYR A 63 8.22 15.76 1.72
N ILE A 64 9.25 16.35 1.11
CA ILE A 64 10.23 17.19 1.79
C ILE A 64 9.93 18.62 1.39
N ARG A 65 9.81 19.49 2.39
CA ARG A 65 9.72 20.94 2.22
C ARG A 65 11.04 21.56 2.66
N ALA A 66 11.67 22.35 1.79
CA ALA A 66 12.93 23.04 2.09
C ALA A 66 12.84 24.54 1.79
N ASP A 67 13.37 25.37 2.68
CA ASP A 67 13.54 26.82 2.48
C ASP A 67 14.94 27.11 1.90
N LEU A 68 15.01 27.38 0.61
CA LEU A 68 16.24 27.69 -0.13
C LEU A 68 16.74 29.12 0.12
N SER A 69 15.97 29.98 0.81
CA SER A 69 16.44 31.29 1.25
C SER A 69 17.41 31.21 2.43
N ASP A 70 17.43 30.07 3.12
CA ASP A 70 18.39 29.78 4.17
C ASP A 70 19.81 29.60 3.59
N GLU A 71 20.78 30.27 4.22
CA GLU A 71 22.16 30.26 3.75
C GLU A 71 22.81 28.87 3.85
N ASN A 72 22.34 28.04 4.77
CA ASN A 72 22.88 26.71 5.05
C ASN A 72 22.23 25.60 4.23
N THR A 73 21.18 25.92 3.47
CA THR A 73 20.41 24.96 2.67
C THR A 73 20.76 25.09 1.20
N ASN A 74 21.19 24.01 0.56
CA ASN A 74 21.54 24.01 -0.86
C ASN A 74 20.93 22.81 -1.61
N LEU A 75 20.85 22.90 -2.93
CA LEU A 75 20.38 21.86 -3.83
C LEU A 75 21.57 21.31 -4.65
N SER A 76 21.70 19.98 -4.71
CA SER A 76 22.79 19.30 -5.42
C SER A 76 22.25 18.30 -6.45
N LEU A 77 22.96 18.18 -7.57
CA LEU A 77 22.80 17.07 -8.51
C LEU A 77 23.65 15.88 -8.04
N LEU A 78 22.97 14.79 -7.69
CA LEU A 78 23.60 13.57 -7.20
C LEU A 78 23.96 12.64 -8.37
N LYS A 79 25.22 12.21 -8.39
CA LYS A 79 25.81 11.35 -9.44
C LYS A 79 26.71 10.28 -8.84
N SER A 80 26.94 9.21 -9.59
CA SER A 80 27.90 8.18 -9.20
C SER A 80 29.34 8.72 -9.28
N ASN A 81 30.14 8.41 -8.24
CA ASN A 81 31.59 8.64 -8.26
C ASN A 81 32.34 7.62 -9.13
N SER A 82 31.67 6.57 -9.61
CA SER A 82 32.26 5.50 -10.42
C SER A 82 32.18 5.77 -11.93
N GLY A 83 31.49 6.83 -12.35
CA GLY A 83 31.31 7.23 -13.74
C GLY A 83 29.95 7.87 -13.99
N SER A 84 29.88 8.80 -14.94
CA SER A 84 28.65 9.56 -15.22
C SER A 84 27.51 8.72 -15.81
N ASP A 85 27.84 7.53 -16.32
CA ASP A 85 26.94 6.56 -16.93
C ASP A 85 26.52 5.44 -15.97
N ILE A 86 27.04 5.41 -14.73
CA ILE A 86 26.77 4.33 -13.79
C ILE A 86 25.46 4.56 -13.04
N LEU A 87 24.57 3.57 -13.08
CA LEU A 87 23.32 3.55 -12.32
C LEU A 87 23.58 3.13 -10.87
N GLU A 88 23.06 3.87 -9.90
CA GLU A 88 23.14 3.54 -8.47
C GLU A 88 21.81 3.80 -7.76
N THR A 89 21.61 3.25 -6.57
CA THR A 89 20.40 3.56 -5.79
C THR A 89 20.47 5.01 -5.30
N VAL A 90 19.32 5.63 -5.04
CA VAL A 90 19.26 7.01 -4.52
C VAL A 90 20.09 7.17 -3.25
N GLY A 91 20.04 6.18 -2.35
CA GLY A 91 20.86 6.18 -1.14
C GLY A 91 22.37 6.15 -1.41
N SER A 92 22.84 5.36 -2.38
CA SER A 92 24.25 5.34 -2.77
C SER A 92 24.69 6.65 -3.43
N LEU A 93 23.85 7.22 -4.30
CA LEU A 93 24.10 8.52 -4.91
C LEU A 93 24.20 9.63 -3.86
N ALA A 94 23.29 9.66 -2.89
CA ALA A 94 23.31 10.63 -1.80
C ALA A 94 24.54 10.47 -0.89
N ALA A 95 25.02 9.24 -0.68
CA ALA A 95 26.21 8.97 0.12
C ALA A 95 27.52 9.47 -0.50
N THR A 96 27.51 9.92 -1.76
CA THR A 96 28.69 10.54 -2.40
C THR A 96 29.00 11.93 -1.81
N GLU A 97 28.03 12.57 -1.16
CA GLU A 97 28.13 13.91 -0.58
C GLU A 97 27.72 13.89 0.91
N PRO A 98 28.67 13.97 1.85
CA PRO A 98 28.38 13.82 3.28
C PRO A 98 27.43 14.88 3.89
N SER A 99 27.26 16.03 3.24
CA SER A 99 26.38 17.11 3.69
C SER A 99 24.92 16.90 3.29
N ILE A 100 24.61 15.87 2.50
CA ILE A 100 23.23 15.55 2.09
C ILE A 100 22.42 15.06 3.27
N VAL A 101 21.29 15.70 3.48
CA VAL A 101 20.34 15.38 4.57
C VAL A 101 19.04 14.78 4.06
N ALA A 102 18.77 14.93 2.76
CA ALA A 102 17.59 14.45 2.07
C ALA A 102 17.86 14.31 0.56
N ALA A 103 17.28 13.31 -0.08
CA ALA A 103 17.38 13.13 -1.53
C ALA A 103 16.19 12.37 -2.12
N LEU A 104 15.96 12.59 -3.41
CA LEU A 104 14.94 11.93 -4.24
C LEU A 104 15.57 11.53 -5.59
N ASN A 105 15.08 10.47 -6.23
CA ASN A 105 15.42 10.21 -7.63
C ASN A 105 15.00 11.38 -8.54
N ALA A 106 15.72 11.62 -9.64
CA ALA A 106 15.46 12.76 -10.51
C ALA A 106 15.03 12.35 -11.93
N ASP A 107 15.94 12.35 -12.88
CA ASP A 107 15.62 12.34 -14.31
C ASP A 107 15.15 10.97 -14.81
N PHE A 108 14.40 10.98 -15.91
CA PHE A 108 14.22 9.80 -16.73
C PHE A 108 15.57 9.40 -17.34
N PHE A 109 15.73 8.11 -17.64
CA PHE A 109 16.98 7.60 -18.16
C PHE A 109 16.78 6.41 -19.10
N SER A 110 17.79 6.17 -19.93
CA SER A 110 17.89 4.97 -20.75
C SER A 110 18.96 4.05 -20.18
N VAL A 111 18.66 2.75 -20.11
CA VAL A 111 19.65 1.72 -19.75
C VAL A 111 20.34 1.27 -21.03
N PHE A 112 21.67 1.27 -21.03
CA PHE A 112 22.45 0.87 -22.20
C PHE A 112 22.92 -0.58 -22.08
N LYS A 113 23.86 -0.88 -21.17
CA LYS A 113 24.37 -2.24 -20.97
C LYS A 113 24.67 -2.51 -19.50
N GLY A 114 24.10 -3.59 -18.96
CA GLY A 114 24.30 -3.96 -17.56
C GLY A 114 23.85 -2.84 -16.62
N ASN A 115 24.79 -2.25 -15.87
CA ASN A 115 24.52 -1.19 -14.91
C ASN A 115 24.83 0.23 -15.44
N THR A 116 24.92 0.39 -16.76
CA THR A 116 25.22 1.67 -17.41
C THR A 116 23.97 2.25 -18.07
N GLY A 117 23.91 3.57 -18.17
CA GLY A 117 22.84 4.31 -18.79
C GLY A 117 23.19 5.79 -18.98
N PHE A 118 22.21 6.58 -19.40
CA PHE A 118 22.33 8.03 -19.49
C PHE A 118 20.99 8.69 -19.21
N SER A 119 21.02 9.90 -18.65
CA SER A 119 19.84 10.70 -18.37
C SER A 119 19.16 11.14 -19.68
N LEU A 120 17.86 11.46 -19.69
CA LEU A 120 17.21 11.96 -20.91
C LEU A 120 17.28 13.48 -21.03
N GLY A 121 17.39 14.19 -19.91
CA GLY A 121 17.59 15.63 -19.85
C GLY A 121 19.06 16.04 -19.79
N ILE A 122 19.25 17.32 -19.51
CA ILE A 122 20.56 17.94 -19.31
C ILE A 122 21.14 17.52 -17.96
N GLU A 123 22.45 17.60 -17.81
CA GLU A 123 23.12 17.57 -16.51
C GLU A 123 24.18 18.67 -16.45
N VAL A 124 24.03 19.59 -15.51
CA VAL A 124 25.01 20.61 -15.15
C VAL A 124 25.29 20.49 -13.66
N LYS A 125 26.56 20.52 -13.26
CA LYS A 125 26.97 20.54 -11.85
C LYS A 125 28.10 21.55 -11.67
N ASP A 126 27.95 22.46 -10.72
CA ASP A 126 28.94 23.50 -10.41
C ASP A 126 29.40 24.31 -11.65
N GLY A 127 28.47 24.59 -12.57
CA GLY A 127 28.72 25.28 -13.84
C GLY A 127 29.37 24.44 -14.94
N GLU A 128 29.59 23.15 -14.71
CA GLU A 128 30.13 22.21 -15.71
C GLU A 128 29.00 21.44 -16.41
N LEU A 129 28.96 21.51 -17.75
CA LEU A 129 28.00 20.76 -18.56
C LEU A 129 28.46 19.31 -18.73
N LEU A 130 27.81 18.38 -18.03
CA LEU A 130 28.15 16.97 -18.01
C LEU A 130 27.45 16.19 -19.12
N GLN A 131 26.17 16.47 -19.38
CA GLN A 131 25.40 15.81 -20.44
C GLN A 131 24.42 16.77 -21.10
N SER A 132 24.22 16.64 -22.42
CA SER A 132 23.18 17.38 -23.14
C SER A 132 21.78 16.79 -22.92
N PRO A 133 20.68 17.53 -23.11
CA PRO A 133 19.34 16.96 -23.21
C PRO A 133 19.10 16.21 -24.54
N ILE A 134 18.23 15.18 -24.54
CA ILE A 134 17.81 14.47 -25.77
C ILE A 134 16.64 15.18 -26.44
N ASN A 135 15.62 15.53 -25.67
CA ASN A 135 14.41 16.20 -26.15
C ASN A 135 14.15 17.47 -25.31
N PRO A 136 14.96 18.53 -25.50
CA PRO A 136 14.92 19.72 -24.62
C PRO A 136 13.58 20.46 -24.62
N SER A 137 12.75 20.27 -25.66
CA SER A 137 11.41 20.86 -25.78
C SER A 137 10.28 20.02 -25.18
N THR A 138 10.53 18.78 -24.74
CA THR A 138 9.49 17.89 -24.18
C THR A 138 9.86 17.28 -22.83
N MET A 139 11.12 17.37 -22.42
CA MET A 139 11.61 17.03 -21.09
C MET A 139 12.01 18.33 -20.38
N ALA A 140 11.30 18.68 -19.31
CA ALA A 140 11.58 19.90 -18.57
C ALA A 140 12.95 19.81 -17.90
N THR A 141 13.63 20.94 -17.78
CA THR A 141 14.85 21.11 -17.00
C THR A 141 14.52 21.82 -15.70
N ILE A 142 15.10 21.33 -14.61
CA ILE A 142 15.16 22.00 -13.33
C ILE A 142 16.59 22.51 -13.17
N ALA A 143 16.78 23.81 -13.00
CA ALA A 143 18.07 24.43 -12.78
C ALA A 143 18.05 25.27 -11.50
N TYR A 144 19.09 25.15 -10.69
CA TYR A 144 19.30 25.91 -9.48
C TYR A 144 20.50 26.85 -9.68
N ILE A 145 20.21 28.14 -9.69
CA ILE A 145 21.14 29.22 -10.04
C ILE A 145 20.92 30.35 -9.04
N ASP A 146 21.98 30.82 -8.38
CA ASP A 146 21.93 31.97 -7.46
C ASP A 146 20.80 31.86 -6.41
N LYS A 147 20.64 30.67 -5.81
CA LYS A 147 19.59 30.36 -4.81
C LYS A 147 18.16 30.41 -5.33
N GLN A 148 17.96 30.42 -6.65
CA GLN A 148 16.65 30.33 -7.28
C GLN A 148 16.54 29.07 -8.12
N VAL A 149 15.34 28.49 -8.15
CA VAL A 149 15.03 27.35 -9.03
C VAL A 149 14.27 27.85 -10.25
N LEU A 150 14.77 27.46 -11.42
CA LEU A 150 14.14 27.63 -12.71
C LEU A 150 13.60 26.28 -13.18
N MET A 151 12.35 26.25 -13.63
CA MET A 151 11.73 25.09 -14.27
C MET A 151 11.27 25.49 -15.66
N SER A 152 11.91 24.97 -16.70
CA SER A 152 11.61 25.33 -18.09
C SER A 152 11.99 24.21 -19.06
N TYR A 153 11.36 24.21 -20.23
CA TYR A 153 11.92 23.56 -21.40
C TYR A 153 13.09 24.38 -21.94
N LEU A 154 14.10 23.71 -22.50
CA LEU A 154 15.29 24.36 -23.05
C LEU A 154 15.22 24.44 -24.57
N ASP A 155 15.93 25.41 -25.12
CA ASP A 155 16.51 25.35 -26.46
C ASP A 155 18.01 25.10 -26.31
N PHE A 156 18.53 24.05 -26.95
CA PHE A 156 19.88 23.55 -26.74
C PHE A 156 20.53 23.11 -28.04
N HIS A 157 21.66 23.72 -28.38
CA HIS A 157 22.45 23.38 -29.56
C HIS A 157 23.94 23.41 -29.24
N ILE A 158 24.69 22.45 -29.80
CA ILE A 158 26.16 22.45 -29.82
C ILE A 158 26.59 22.38 -31.28
N MET A 159 27.55 23.21 -31.68
CA MET A 159 28.06 23.30 -33.04
C MET A 159 29.57 23.09 -33.06
N ALA A 160 30.04 22.14 -33.86
CA ALA A 160 31.45 22.06 -34.28
C ALA A 160 31.69 23.03 -35.44
N VAL A 161 32.60 23.98 -35.28
CA VAL A 161 32.93 25.00 -36.28
C VAL A 161 34.33 24.77 -36.84
N ALA A 162 34.42 24.62 -38.15
CA ALA A 162 35.67 24.42 -38.89
C ALA A 162 36.38 25.76 -39.19
N PRO A 163 37.69 25.74 -39.53
CA PRO A 163 38.45 26.96 -39.87
C PRO A 163 37.87 27.75 -41.05
N ASN A 164 37.14 27.07 -41.94
CA ASN A 164 36.46 27.67 -43.09
C ASN A 164 35.07 28.24 -42.75
N TRP A 165 34.68 28.26 -41.47
CA TRP A 165 33.38 28.70 -40.95
C TRP A 165 32.19 27.81 -41.31
N ASN A 166 32.42 26.65 -41.94
CA ASN A 166 31.38 25.63 -42.02
C ASN A 166 31.17 25.03 -40.61
N TYR A 167 29.92 24.68 -40.31
CA TYR A 167 29.55 24.13 -39.01
C TYR A 167 28.71 22.86 -39.14
N GLN A 168 28.75 22.04 -38.10
CA GLN A 168 27.95 20.84 -37.96
C GLN A 168 27.38 20.77 -36.55
N GLU A 169 26.09 20.54 -36.46
CA GLU A 169 25.44 20.31 -35.18
C GLU A 169 25.92 18.99 -34.57
N ILE A 170 26.25 19.06 -33.29
CA ILE A 170 26.55 17.92 -32.43
C ILE A 170 25.27 17.61 -31.68
N ARG A 171 24.71 16.45 -31.97
CA ARG A 171 23.37 16.08 -31.53
C ARG A 171 23.31 15.87 -30.02
N HIS A 172 24.29 15.14 -29.47
CA HIS A 172 24.35 14.87 -28.04
C HIS A 172 25.78 14.85 -27.50
N LEU A 173 25.92 15.28 -26.25
CA LEU A 173 27.09 15.19 -25.39
C LEU A 173 26.89 14.07 -24.35
N ASN A 174 27.86 13.17 -24.26
CA ASN A 174 27.96 12.09 -23.27
C ASN A 174 26.72 11.18 -23.21
N LYS A 175 26.11 10.89 -24.36
CA LYS A 175 24.91 10.05 -24.49
C LYS A 175 25.06 9.05 -25.61
N HIS A 176 24.67 7.80 -25.32
CA HIS A 176 24.81 6.69 -26.25
C HIS A 176 23.50 6.47 -27.04
N THR A 177 23.36 7.14 -28.19
CA THR A 177 22.21 6.97 -29.11
C THR A 177 22.60 6.20 -30.38
N SER A 178 21.68 6.08 -31.35
CA SER A 178 21.95 5.42 -32.63
C SER A 178 22.90 6.24 -33.51
N TYR A 179 23.93 5.60 -34.07
CA TYR A 179 25.01 6.25 -34.83
C TYR A 179 24.69 6.61 -36.30
N PHE A 180 23.43 6.91 -36.64
CA PHE A 180 23.04 7.18 -38.03
C PHE A 180 22.80 8.68 -38.27
N GLY A 181 23.63 9.32 -39.10
CA GLY A 181 23.51 10.74 -39.49
C GLY A 181 23.90 11.76 -38.41
N ASP A 182 23.77 11.40 -37.14
CA ASP A 182 24.12 12.25 -35.99
C ASP A 182 25.63 12.29 -35.71
N VAL A 183 26.06 13.40 -35.10
CA VAL A 183 27.40 13.57 -34.53
C VAL A 183 27.27 13.56 -33.02
N LEU A 184 27.97 12.66 -32.35
CA LEU A 184 27.97 12.55 -30.89
C LEU A 184 29.31 13.03 -30.33
N MET A 185 29.30 13.70 -29.19
CA MET A 185 30.50 14.15 -28.48
C MET A 185 30.64 13.41 -27.15
N TYR A 186 31.87 13.01 -26.84
CA TYR A 186 32.22 12.38 -25.57
C TYR A 186 33.39 13.09 -24.91
N THR A 187 33.22 13.50 -23.66
CA THR A 187 34.27 14.09 -22.80
C THR A 187 34.77 13.05 -21.80
N LYS A 188 35.70 13.46 -20.93
CA LYS A 188 36.27 12.57 -19.91
C LYS A 188 35.25 12.00 -18.92
N ASP A 189 34.10 12.65 -18.76
CA ASP A 189 33.03 12.17 -17.87
C ASP A 189 32.38 10.87 -18.36
N PHE A 190 32.52 10.55 -19.65
CA PHE A 190 31.93 9.36 -20.24
C PHE A 190 32.74 8.10 -19.94
N ASN A 191 32.07 7.05 -19.42
CA ASN A 191 32.59 5.68 -19.35
C ASN A 191 34.02 5.59 -18.75
N GLY A 192 34.23 6.28 -17.62
CA GLY A 192 35.54 6.34 -16.95
C GLY A 192 36.65 7.00 -17.77
N GLY A 193 36.31 7.90 -18.70
CA GLY A 193 37.24 8.63 -19.56
C GLY A 193 37.63 7.88 -20.83
N MET A 194 36.89 6.85 -21.24
CA MET A 194 37.23 6.00 -22.39
C MET A 194 36.23 6.17 -23.54
N SER A 195 36.74 6.29 -24.78
CA SER A 195 35.93 6.43 -25.99
C SER A 195 35.08 5.18 -26.28
N PRO A 196 33.93 5.31 -26.96
CA PRO A 196 33.01 4.18 -27.19
C PRO A 196 33.55 3.12 -28.17
N ALA A 197 34.43 3.47 -29.11
CA ALA A 197 35.00 2.58 -30.13
C ALA A 197 34.00 1.61 -30.79
N PRO A 198 32.93 2.11 -31.43
CA PRO A 198 31.83 1.28 -31.93
C PRO A 198 32.20 0.37 -33.11
N GLY A 199 33.27 0.68 -33.86
CA GLY A 199 33.68 -0.04 -35.06
C GLY A 199 32.78 0.18 -36.28
N GLY A 200 33.02 -0.57 -37.36
CA GLY A 200 32.22 -0.51 -38.60
C GLY A 200 32.52 0.72 -39.47
N GLU A 201 31.46 1.36 -39.97
CA GLU A 201 31.51 2.59 -40.79
C GLU A 201 31.61 3.88 -39.94
N VAL A 202 31.78 3.73 -38.63
CA VAL A 202 31.89 4.83 -37.68
C VAL A 202 33.35 5.24 -37.47
N VAL A 203 33.58 6.54 -37.43
CA VAL A 203 34.89 7.16 -37.22
C VAL A 203 34.85 7.98 -35.93
N GLU A 204 35.86 7.78 -35.10
CA GLU A 204 36.11 8.63 -33.95
C GLU A 204 37.10 9.74 -34.34
N VAL A 205 36.74 11.00 -34.10
CA VAL A 205 37.61 12.16 -34.28
C VAL A 205 38.09 12.58 -32.89
N LEU A 206 39.36 12.31 -32.61
CA LEU A 206 40.01 12.69 -31.35
C LEU A 206 40.43 14.15 -31.42
N VAL A 207 39.96 14.94 -30.47
CA VAL A 207 40.26 16.37 -30.32
C VAL A 207 41.03 16.57 -29.02
N GLU A 208 42.12 17.33 -29.06
CA GLU A 208 42.92 17.69 -27.89
C GLU A 208 43.40 19.13 -28.04
N ASP A 209 43.27 19.93 -26.98
CA ASP A 209 43.64 21.35 -26.94
C ASP A 209 43.07 22.16 -28.13
N GLY A 210 41.79 21.88 -28.47
CA GLY A 210 41.06 22.55 -29.55
C GLY A 210 41.52 22.20 -30.96
N LYS A 211 42.28 21.10 -31.14
CA LYS A 211 42.79 20.67 -32.45
C LYS A 211 42.43 19.23 -32.75
N ILE A 212 42.23 18.94 -34.04
CA ILE A 212 42.06 17.55 -34.49
C ILE A 212 43.37 16.80 -34.33
N LYS A 213 43.40 15.83 -33.42
CA LYS A 213 44.59 15.01 -33.13
C LYS A 213 44.65 13.78 -34.02
N GLU A 214 43.52 13.10 -34.21
CA GLU A 214 43.48 11.84 -34.96
C GLU A 214 42.08 11.53 -35.49
N PHE A 215 42.00 10.92 -36.68
CA PHE A 215 40.80 10.24 -37.17
C PHE A 215 40.98 8.72 -37.02
N ARG A 216 40.20 8.10 -36.15
CA ARG A 216 40.36 6.69 -35.74
C ARG A 216 39.24 5.85 -36.36
N ARG A 217 39.62 4.86 -37.18
CA ARG A 217 38.69 3.95 -37.87
C ARG A 217 38.97 2.52 -37.44
N ASN A 218 37.95 1.82 -36.92
CA ASN A 218 38.08 0.43 -36.46
C ASN A 218 39.25 0.20 -35.47
N MET A 219 39.51 1.20 -34.62
CA MET A 219 40.55 1.16 -33.59
C MET A 219 39.93 0.81 -32.23
N PRO A 220 40.69 0.23 -31.29
CA PRO A 220 40.25 0.08 -29.91
C PRO A 220 39.94 1.44 -29.24
N SER A 221 39.18 1.37 -28.15
CA SER A 221 38.88 2.51 -27.27
C SER A 221 40.15 3.24 -26.84
N VAL A 222 40.08 4.57 -26.75
CA VAL A 222 41.16 5.46 -26.34
C VAL A 222 40.73 6.30 -25.14
N GLU A 223 41.71 6.68 -24.30
CA GLU A 223 41.49 7.66 -23.25
C GLU A 223 41.13 9.03 -23.87
N ILE A 224 40.06 9.63 -23.37
CA ILE A 224 39.59 10.95 -23.76
C ILE A 224 40.45 12.00 -23.01
N PRO A 225 41.13 12.92 -23.71
CA PRO A 225 41.99 13.91 -23.07
C PRO A 225 41.20 14.86 -22.14
N GLU A 226 41.84 15.33 -21.06
CA GLU A 226 41.25 16.31 -20.13
C GLU A 226 40.77 17.58 -20.84
N ASN A 227 41.61 18.15 -21.72
CA ASN A 227 41.29 19.35 -22.50
C ASN A 227 40.78 18.97 -23.90
N GLY A 228 40.02 17.89 -24.01
CA GLY A 228 39.67 17.30 -25.30
C GLY A 228 38.34 16.56 -25.29
N CYS A 229 38.02 15.99 -26.44
CA CYS A 229 36.83 15.17 -26.62
C CYS A 229 37.05 14.15 -27.74
N VAL A 230 36.16 13.17 -27.81
CA VAL A 230 36.02 12.30 -28.98
C VAL A 230 34.68 12.58 -29.63
N LEU A 231 34.70 12.92 -30.91
CA LEU A 231 33.49 13.00 -31.72
C LEU A 231 33.28 11.67 -32.43
N VAL A 232 32.04 11.19 -32.48
CA VAL A 232 31.67 9.97 -33.16
C VAL A 232 30.74 10.30 -34.32
N VAL A 233 31.15 9.89 -35.52
CA VAL A 233 30.45 10.20 -36.77
C VAL A 233 30.40 8.96 -37.67
N SER A 234 29.26 8.72 -38.32
CA SER A 234 29.15 7.70 -39.37
C SER A 234 29.46 8.32 -40.72
N GLU A 235 30.66 8.08 -41.27
CA GLU A 235 31.12 8.69 -42.53
C GLU A 235 30.24 8.31 -43.73
N GLY A 236 29.54 7.18 -43.70
CA GLY A 236 28.56 6.82 -44.73
C GLY A 236 27.35 7.75 -44.81
N SER A 237 27.08 8.51 -43.74
CA SER A 237 25.90 9.38 -43.61
C SER A 237 26.24 10.86 -43.36
N ASN A 238 27.41 11.13 -42.76
CA ASN A 238 27.87 12.48 -42.45
C ASN A 238 29.37 12.62 -42.75
N MET A 239 29.68 13.35 -43.84
CA MET A 239 31.05 13.59 -44.32
C MET A 239 31.64 14.92 -43.83
N PHE A 240 31.00 15.62 -42.89
CA PHE A 240 31.41 16.97 -42.49
C PHE A 240 32.86 17.04 -42.02
N PHE A 241 33.25 16.18 -41.07
CA PHE A 241 34.60 16.23 -40.50
C PHE A 241 35.68 15.86 -41.51
N ALA A 242 35.43 14.82 -42.32
CA ALA A 242 36.35 14.39 -43.38
C ALA A 242 36.54 15.46 -44.47
N ASN A 243 35.52 16.27 -44.76
CA ASN A 243 35.58 17.29 -45.81
C ASN A 243 36.14 18.64 -45.34
N ASN A 244 36.12 18.93 -44.04
CA ASN A 244 36.41 20.26 -43.52
C ASN A 244 37.62 20.33 -42.58
N PHE A 245 38.20 19.19 -42.18
CA PHE A 245 39.34 19.16 -41.26
C PHE A 245 40.45 18.19 -41.71
N ASN A 246 41.68 18.59 -41.39
CA ASN A 246 42.88 17.75 -41.38
C ASN A 246 43.42 17.64 -39.94
N VAL A 247 44.28 16.66 -39.69
CA VAL A 247 45.02 16.58 -38.43
C VAL A 247 45.84 17.84 -38.21
N GLY A 248 45.71 18.45 -37.04
CA GLY A 248 46.33 19.71 -36.64
C GLY A 248 45.45 20.95 -36.82
N ASP A 249 44.33 20.84 -37.54
CA ASP A 249 43.40 21.96 -37.73
C ASP A 249 42.67 22.31 -36.42
N GLU A 250 42.41 23.60 -36.23
CA GLU A 250 41.62 24.10 -35.09
C GLU A 250 40.14 23.77 -35.29
N ILE A 251 39.50 23.29 -34.22
CA ILE A 251 38.06 23.11 -34.12
C ILE A 251 37.54 23.96 -32.97
N LYS A 252 36.43 24.67 -33.18
CA LYS A 252 35.73 25.42 -32.13
C LYS A 252 34.39 24.77 -31.83
N PHE A 253 33.99 24.82 -30.57
CA PHE A 253 32.67 24.39 -30.13
C PHE A 253 31.90 25.61 -29.62
N ASP A 254 30.84 25.96 -30.34
CA ASP A 254 29.88 26.97 -29.90
C ASP A 254 28.65 26.26 -29.36
N TYR A 255 28.16 26.66 -28.19
CA TYR A 255 26.91 26.15 -27.63
C TYR A 255 25.94 27.27 -27.29
N TYR A 256 24.65 26.96 -27.46
CA TYR A 256 23.53 27.86 -27.19
C TYR A 256 22.58 27.15 -26.26
N ILE A 257 22.33 27.74 -25.08
CA ILE A 257 21.40 27.20 -24.08
C ILE A 257 20.47 28.34 -23.67
N THR A 258 19.17 28.18 -23.92
CA THR A 258 18.15 29.17 -23.54
C THR A 258 16.98 28.49 -22.83
N PRO A 259 16.62 28.92 -21.61
CA PRO A 259 17.35 29.85 -20.72
C PRO A 259 18.77 29.36 -20.39
N ASP A 260 19.68 30.30 -20.11
CA ASP A 260 21.08 29.97 -19.81
C ASP A 260 21.18 29.30 -18.44
N VAL A 261 21.58 28.03 -18.45
CA VAL A 261 21.83 27.21 -17.25
C VAL A 261 23.30 26.82 -17.12
N SER A 262 24.20 27.40 -17.93
CA SER A 262 25.62 27.06 -17.95
C SER A 262 26.35 27.38 -16.64
N LYS A 263 25.78 28.25 -15.81
CA LYS A 263 26.32 28.64 -14.49
C LYS A 263 25.50 28.08 -13.33
N ALA A 264 24.64 27.11 -13.58
CA ALA A 264 23.86 26.49 -12.52
C ALA A 264 24.77 25.69 -11.59
N ASP A 265 24.53 25.84 -10.28
CA ASP A 265 25.12 24.96 -9.27
C ASP A 265 24.63 23.51 -9.52
N ALA A 266 23.38 23.37 -9.92
CA ALA A 266 22.81 22.11 -10.40
C ALA A 266 21.78 22.36 -11.51
N ALA A 267 21.84 21.62 -12.62
CA ALA A 267 20.72 21.50 -13.55
C ALA A 267 20.54 20.05 -13.96
N PHE A 268 19.30 19.57 -13.97
CA PHE A 268 18.98 18.19 -14.31
C PHE A 268 17.64 18.08 -15.02
N GLY A 269 17.49 17.01 -15.79
CA GLY A 269 16.22 16.69 -16.43
C GLY A 269 15.13 16.27 -15.46
N GLY A 270 13.90 16.52 -15.89
CA GLY A 270 12.71 15.88 -15.39
C GLY A 270 11.81 15.50 -16.57
N GLY A 271 10.55 15.24 -16.27
CA GLY A 271 9.52 14.87 -17.21
C GLY A 271 8.69 16.06 -17.70
N ALA A 272 7.38 15.87 -17.72
CA ALA A 272 6.44 16.92 -18.08
C ALA A 272 6.27 17.94 -16.95
N MET A 273 6.07 19.21 -17.31
CA MET A 273 5.52 20.20 -16.38
C MET A 273 4.15 19.71 -15.89
N LEU A 274 3.95 19.71 -14.57
CA LEU A 274 2.69 19.36 -13.91
C LEU A 274 1.88 20.61 -13.57
N VAL A 275 2.55 21.64 -13.07
CA VAL A 275 1.95 22.89 -12.59
C VAL A 275 2.68 24.06 -13.21
N SER A 276 1.91 25.06 -13.66
CA SER A 276 2.41 26.33 -14.17
C SER A 276 1.52 27.46 -13.67
N GLU A 277 2.12 28.53 -13.16
CA GLU A 277 1.41 29.69 -12.59
C GLU A 277 0.36 29.30 -11.53
N GLY A 278 0.70 28.34 -10.68
CA GLY A 278 -0.13 27.88 -9.58
C GLY A 278 -1.34 27.02 -10.00
N LYS A 279 -1.36 26.51 -11.23
CA LYS A 279 -2.43 25.67 -11.76
C LYS A 279 -1.89 24.42 -12.43
N ALA A 280 -2.60 23.29 -12.28
CA ALA A 280 -2.32 22.09 -13.05
C ALA A 280 -2.41 22.38 -14.56
N VAL A 281 -1.45 21.88 -15.34
CA VAL A 281 -1.45 22.09 -16.79
C VAL A 281 -2.50 21.21 -17.47
N SER A 282 -3.16 21.73 -18.51
CA SER A 282 -4.19 20.99 -19.23
C SER A 282 -3.63 19.92 -20.17
N THR A 283 -2.34 19.98 -20.50
CA THR A 283 -1.70 19.06 -21.44
C THR A 283 -0.25 18.86 -21.04
N TYR A 284 0.15 17.59 -20.93
CA TYR A 284 1.51 17.19 -20.60
C TYR A 284 2.32 16.97 -21.88
N SER A 285 3.61 17.31 -21.87
CA SER A 285 4.52 17.02 -23.00
C SER A 285 4.69 15.52 -23.26
N HIS A 286 4.47 14.70 -22.24
CA HIS A 286 4.30 13.25 -22.33
C HIS A 286 3.43 12.76 -21.16
N VAL A 287 2.80 11.60 -21.33
CA VAL A 287 1.93 11.00 -20.31
C VAL A 287 2.39 9.58 -20.00
N VAL A 288 2.71 9.34 -18.74
CA VAL A 288 2.90 7.99 -18.19
C VAL A 288 1.56 7.52 -17.63
N SER A 289 0.93 6.57 -18.32
CA SER A 289 -0.44 6.11 -18.05
C SER A 289 -0.57 5.34 -16.73
N GLY A 290 -1.79 5.33 -16.19
CA GLY A 290 -2.14 4.53 -15.01
C GLY A 290 -1.72 5.15 -13.67
N GLN A 291 -2.18 4.51 -12.60
CA GLN A 291 -1.75 4.80 -11.25
C GLN A 291 -0.39 4.15 -11.01
N ASN A 292 0.59 4.93 -10.61
CA ASN A 292 1.94 4.45 -10.34
C ASN A 292 2.51 5.13 -9.09
N PRO A 293 3.57 4.57 -8.50
CA PRO A 293 4.49 5.37 -7.71
C PRO A 293 4.98 6.57 -8.55
N ARG A 294 5.10 7.74 -7.95
CA ARG A 294 5.47 8.99 -8.63
C ARG A 294 6.51 9.76 -7.84
N SER A 295 7.41 10.42 -8.56
CA SER A 295 8.27 11.45 -8.00
C SER A 295 7.95 12.80 -8.63
N ALA A 296 8.02 13.88 -7.86
CA ALA A 296 7.85 15.24 -8.37
C ALA A 296 8.72 16.24 -7.62
N ILE A 297 9.00 17.35 -8.27
CA ILE A 297 9.69 18.51 -7.71
C ILE A 297 8.87 19.77 -8.01
N GLY A 298 8.74 20.66 -7.05
CA GLY A 298 7.98 21.89 -7.20
C GLY A 298 8.53 23.04 -6.38
N ILE A 299 8.16 24.26 -6.74
CA ILE A 299 8.49 25.47 -6.02
C ILE A 299 7.26 26.32 -5.77
N ASP A 300 7.26 27.04 -4.66
CA ASP A 300 6.23 28.03 -4.37
C ASP A 300 6.38 29.28 -5.25
N LYS A 301 5.43 30.21 -5.11
CA LYS A 301 5.41 31.47 -5.86
C LYS A 301 6.64 32.36 -5.62
N SER A 302 7.30 32.22 -4.48
CA SER A 302 8.52 32.98 -4.19
C SER A 302 9.77 32.38 -4.87
N GLY A 303 9.69 31.13 -5.34
CA GLY A 303 10.83 30.37 -5.85
C GLY A 303 11.82 29.93 -4.78
N GLN A 304 11.51 30.13 -3.50
CA GLN A 304 12.41 29.86 -2.37
C GLN A 304 11.96 28.67 -1.52
N THR A 305 10.68 28.25 -1.59
CA THR A 305 10.27 26.99 -0.95
C THR A 305 10.26 25.89 -2.01
N LEU A 306 11.10 24.86 -1.81
CA LEU A 306 11.15 23.66 -2.63
C LEU A 306 10.31 22.54 -2.01
N PHE A 307 9.65 21.77 -2.86
CA PHE A 307 8.96 20.53 -2.53
C PHE A 307 9.56 19.37 -3.33
N LEU A 308 9.99 18.31 -2.65
CA LEU A 308 10.31 17.01 -3.24
C LEU A 308 9.23 16.03 -2.82
N VAL A 309 8.55 15.35 -3.74
CA VAL A 309 7.40 14.48 -3.43
C VAL A 309 7.68 13.07 -3.94
N ALA A 310 7.45 12.07 -3.10
CA ALA A 310 7.45 10.64 -3.43
C ALA A 310 6.10 10.03 -3.07
N VAL A 311 5.35 9.58 -4.07
CA VAL A 311 4.08 8.86 -3.92
C VAL A 311 4.35 7.37 -4.03
N ASP A 312 3.95 6.59 -3.03
CA ASP A 312 4.03 5.12 -3.08
C ASP A 312 2.94 4.56 -3.99
N GLY A 313 3.11 3.35 -4.53
CA GLY A 313 2.10 2.77 -5.42
C GLY A 313 2.24 1.27 -5.63
N ARG A 314 1.31 0.67 -6.39
CA ARG A 314 1.28 -0.78 -6.72
C ARG A 314 1.19 -1.72 -5.50
N GLN A 315 0.73 -1.22 -4.36
CA GLN A 315 0.56 -2.00 -3.13
C GLN A 315 -0.83 -1.82 -2.53
N SER A 316 -1.20 -2.64 -1.54
CA SER A 316 -2.51 -2.54 -0.87
C SER A 316 -2.66 -1.24 -0.09
N MET A 317 -1.57 -0.76 0.53
CA MET A 317 -1.51 0.46 1.31
C MET A 317 -1.41 1.74 0.46
N SER A 318 -1.00 1.62 -0.81
CA SER A 318 -1.04 2.73 -1.77
C SER A 318 -1.15 2.22 -3.20
N LYS A 319 -2.19 2.65 -3.92
CA LYS A 319 -2.35 2.33 -5.35
C LYS A 319 -1.46 3.18 -6.25
N GLY A 320 -1.02 4.35 -5.77
CA GLY A 320 -0.33 5.35 -6.57
C GLY A 320 -1.28 6.30 -7.27
N MET A 321 -0.70 7.31 -7.93
CA MET A 321 -1.43 8.41 -8.54
C MET A 321 -1.31 8.42 -10.06
N TYR A 322 -2.36 8.91 -10.72
CA TYR A 322 -2.26 9.44 -12.09
C TYR A 322 -1.42 10.73 -12.09
N MET A 323 -0.84 11.11 -13.24
CA MET A 323 -0.08 12.36 -13.33
C MET A 323 -0.92 13.60 -13.00
N SER A 324 -2.20 13.57 -13.34
CA SER A 324 -3.14 14.65 -13.02
C SER A 324 -3.46 14.75 -11.53
N GLU A 325 -3.57 13.63 -10.83
CA GLU A 325 -3.70 13.62 -9.36
C GLU A 325 -2.43 14.15 -8.69
N LEU A 326 -1.26 13.81 -9.24
CA LEU A 326 0.01 14.36 -8.79
C LEU A 326 0.08 15.88 -9.03
N ALA A 327 -0.37 16.37 -10.19
CA ALA A 327 -0.42 17.80 -10.46
C ALA A 327 -1.31 18.55 -9.44
N GLU A 328 -2.50 18.03 -9.15
CA GLU A 328 -3.38 18.60 -8.13
C GLU A 328 -2.78 18.52 -6.72
N LEU A 329 -2.06 17.44 -6.39
CA LEU A 329 -1.29 17.36 -5.15
C LEU A 329 -0.26 18.50 -5.09
N MET A 330 0.52 18.71 -6.15
CA MET A 330 1.52 19.79 -6.21
C MET A 330 0.87 21.19 -6.06
N VAL A 331 -0.31 21.42 -6.68
CA VAL A 331 -1.11 22.64 -6.47
C VAL A 331 -1.54 22.77 -5.01
N SER A 332 -2.03 21.70 -4.39
CA SER A 332 -2.49 21.71 -2.99
C SER A 332 -1.36 21.98 -1.98
N LEU A 333 -0.13 21.59 -2.31
CA LEU A 333 1.07 21.92 -1.54
C LEU A 333 1.51 23.39 -1.74
N GLY A 334 0.88 24.13 -2.65
CA GLY A 334 1.15 25.54 -2.90
C GLY A 334 2.24 25.79 -3.95
N CYS A 335 2.52 24.83 -4.83
CA CYS A 335 3.49 25.01 -5.90
C CYS A 335 2.97 25.99 -6.98
N GLU A 336 3.80 26.95 -7.38
CA GLU A 336 3.61 27.81 -8.55
C GLU A 336 4.06 27.08 -9.83
N TYR A 337 5.16 26.34 -9.74
CA TYR A 337 5.68 25.48 -10.81
C TYR A 337 6.02 24.11 -10.24
N ALA A 338 5.74 23.06 -10.99
CA ALA A 338 6.13 21.69 -10.63
C ALA A 338 6.39 20.83 -11.87
N VAL A 339 7.32 19.89 -11.74
CA VAL A 339 7.75 18.95 -12.78
C VAL A 339 7.60 17.53 -12.27
N ASN A 340 7.06 16.65 -13.11
CA ASN A 340 7.06 15.20 -12.88
C ASN A 340 8.48 14.66 -13.03
N LEU A 341 8.98 13.88 -12.08
CA LEU A 341 10.26 13.18 -12.17
C LEU A 341 10.06 11.72 -12.60
N ASP A 342 11.15 10.97 -12.77
CA ASP A 342 11.02 9.53 -13.06
C ASP A 342 10.27 8.81 -11.92
N GLY A 343 9.41 7.87 -12.28
CA GLY A 343 8.46 7.27 -11.35
C GLY A 343 8.57 5.74 -11.29
N GLY A 344 7.50 5.09 -10.85
CA GLY A 344 7.46 3.62 -10.75
C GLY A 344 8.54 3.11 -9.80
N GLY A 345 9.24 2.04 -10.19
CA GLY A 345 10.31 1.45 -9.38
C GLY A 345 11.49 2.38 -9.07
N SER A 346 11.62 3.52 -9.77
CA SER A 346 12.62 4.54 -9.49
C SER A 346 12.27 5.43 -8.29
N THR A 347 10.99 5.48 -7.88
CA THR A 347 10.49 6.38 -6.82
C THR A 347 11.08 5.99 -5.47
N ASN A 348 12.10 6.73 -5.03
CA ASN A 348 12.77 6.46 -3.76
C ASN A 348 13.26 7.78 -3.15
N MET A 349 12.79 8.05 -1.94
CA MET A 349 13.21 9.19 -1.13
C MET A 349 14.02 8.68 0.04
N VAL A 350 15.19 9.27 0.26
CA VAL A 350 16.01 9.04 1.45
C VAL A 350 16.12 10.32 2.25
N ALA A 351 16.13 10.22 3.58
CA ALA A 351 16.38 11.35 4.45
C ALA A 351 17.04 10.90 5.75
N SER A 352 17.84 11.81 6.31
CA SER A 352 18.24 11.77 7.70
C SER A 352 17.16 12.46 8.52
N THR A 353 16.93 12.01 9.75
CA THR A 353 15.99 12.66 10.66
C THR A 353 16.63 12.83 12.02
N VAL A 354 15.97 13.54 12.92
CA VAL A 354 16.38 13.57 14.33
C VAL A 354 16.49 12.16 14.95
N LEU A 355 15.74 11.16 14.43
CA LEU A 355 15.77 9.79 14.93
C LEU A 355 16.94 8.96 14.42
N ASP A 356 17.48 9.32 13.26
CA ASP A 356 18.53 8.58 12.58
C ASP A 356 19.34 9.54 11.71
N GLU A 357 20.59 9.76 12.11
CA GLU A 357 21.52 10.63 11.39
C GLU A 357 21.93 10.03 10.03
N SER A 358 21.76 8.73 9.83
CA SER A 358 22.01 8.09 8.55
C SER A 358 20.83 8.29 7.58
N LEU A 359 21.17 8.47 6.30
CA LEU A 359 20.19 8.49 5.23
C LEU A 359 19.55 7.11 5.08
N HIS A 360 18.24 7.05 5.26
CA HIS A 360 17.45 5.83 5.05
C HIS A 360 16.23 6.15 4.19
N THR A 361 15.69 5.12 3.52
CA THR A 361 14.46 5.26 2.73
C THR A 361 13.30 5.67 3.65
N VAL A 362 12.59 6.74 3.28
CA VAL A 362 11.50 7.31 4.09
C VAL A 362 10.10 7.10 3.49
N ASN A 363 10.01 6.65 2.25
CA ASN A 363 8.79 6.14 1.61
C ASN A 363 8.78 4.60 1.57
N SER A 364 7.77 3.98 0.94
CA SER A 364 7.65 2.53 0.79
C SER A 364 7.80 2.10 -0.68
N PRO A 365 9.02 2.12 -1.25
CA PRO A 365 9.24 1.77 -2.64
C PRO A 365 8.97 0.29 -2.89
N THR A 366 8.38 -0.04 -4.04
CA THR A 366 8.19 -1.44 -4.47
C THR A 366 9.49 -2.08 -4.95
N GLU A 367 10.45 -1.26 -5.38
CA GLU A 367 11.75 -1.68 -5.89
C GLU A 367 12.83 -0.71 -5.37
N ASN A 368 14.00 -1.21 -5.00
CA ASN A 368 15.17 -0.35 -4.75
C ASN A 368 15.98 -0.19 -6.05
N ARG A 369 15.33 0.38 -7.08
CA ARG A 369 15.90 0.46 -8.43
C ARG A 369 17.11 1.38 -8.47
N LYS A 370 18.11 0.99 -9.25
CA LYS A 370 19.24 1.86 -9.58
C LYS A 370 18.83 2.87 -10.66
N VAL A 371 19.14 4.13 -10.42
CA VAL A 371 18.81 5.29 -11.25
C VAL A 371 20.10 6.00 -11.69
N ILE A 372 20.02 6.84 -12.72
CA ILE A 372 21.21 7.52 -13.27
C ILE A 372 21.65 8.72 -12.41
N ASN A 373 20.69 9.40 -11.80
CA ASN A 373 20.92 10.58 -10.99
C ASN A 373 19.81 10.77 -9.94
N GLY A 374 20.07 11.70 -9.02
CA GLY A 374 19.13 12.14 -8.01
C GLY A 374 19.26 13.63 -7.74
N VAL A 375 18.30 14.17 -7.01
CA VAL A 375 18.33 15.52 -6.46
C VAL A 375 18.50 15.44 -4.96
N GLY A 376 19.47 16.16 -4.42
CA GLY A 376 19.83 16.16 -3.02
C GLY A 376 19.72 17.54 -2.38
N LEU A 377 19.37 17.58 -1.09
CA LEU A 377 19.39 18.78 -0.26
C LEU A 377 20.52 18.65 0.76
N THR A 378 21.40 19.67 0.82
CA THR A 378 22.44 19.77 1.83
C THR A 378 22.00 20.66 2.99
N TYR A 379 22.57 20.41 4.17
CA TYR A 379 22.47 21.32 5.31
C TYR A 379 23.76 21.35 6.13
N ASP A 380 24.43 22.51 6.18
CA ASP A 380 25.83 22.58 6.62
C ASP A 380 26.04 22.95 8.10
N LYS A 381 24.96 23.17 8.87
CA LYS A 381 25.05 23.49 10.31
C LYS A 381 24.76 22.28 11.18
N LYS A 382 25.51 22.19 12.27
CA LYS A 382 25.29 21.29 13.40
C LYS A 382 25.76 21.99 14.67
N GLY A 383 24.91 21.98 15.68
CA GLY A 383 25.16 22.51 17.01
C GLY A 383 25.95 21.53 17.87
N THR A 384 26.29 21.99 19.08
CA THR A 384 27.09 21.20 20.05
C THR A 384 26.39 20.99 21.37
N GLU A 385 25.23 21.62 21.56
CA GLU A 385 24.42 21.50 22.77
C GLU A 385 23.07 20.85 22.44
N VAL A 386 22.52 20.09 23.38
CA VAL A 386 21.16 19.55 23.27
C VAL A 386 20.17 20.69 23.44
N ALA A 387 19.42 21.00 22.38
CA ALA A 387 18.34 21.98 22.41
C ALA A 387 16.98 21.33 22.75
N GLY A 388 16.77 20.07 22.37
CA GLY A 388 15.53 19.37 22.63
C GLY A 388 15.60 17.86 22.45
N ILE A 389 14.47 17.19 22.67
CA ILE A 389 14.31 15.74 22.55
C ILE A 389 13.07 15.47 21.70
N LEU A 390 13.21 14.64 20.67
CA LEU A 390 12.11 14.01 19.99
C LEU A 390 11.73 12.75 20.77
N LEU A 391 10.48 12.62 21.15
CA LEU A 391 9.97 11.50 21.96
C LEU A 391 8.70 10.95 21.32
N LYS A 392 8.69 9.66 21.00
CA LYS A 392 7.58 8.99 20.28
C LYS A 392 7.35 7.58 20.83
N PRO A 393 6.15 7.25 21.33
CA PRO A 393 5.79 5.87 21.61
C PRO A 393 5.42 5.14 20.31
N GLU A 394 5.65 3.83 20.27
CA GLU A 394 5.24 2.94 19.18
C GLU A 394 3.72 2.95 18.99
N PHE A 395 2.99 2.95 20.11
CA PHE A 395 1.54 3.03 20.17
C PHE A 395 1.14 4.11 21.18
N ASP A 396 0.16 4.92 20.82
CA ASP A 396 -0.43 5.94 21.71
C ASP A 396 -1.52 5.38 22.62
N THR A 397 -2.02 4.18 22.33
CA THR A 397 -3.05 3.48 23.09
C THR A 397 -2.64 2.02 23.26
N VAL A 398 -2.53 1.55 24.51
CA VAL A 398 -2.06 0.20 24.82
C VAL A 398 -2.85 -0.42 25.96
N PHE A 399 -2.71 -1.74 26.16
CA PHE A 399 -3.32 -2.43 27.28
C PHE A 399 -2.36 -2.44 28.48
N VAL A 400 -2.89 -2.54 29.69
CA VAL A 400 -2.08 -2.59 30.91
C VAL A 400 -1.07 -3.76 30.85
N GLY A 401 0.18 -3.49 31.21
CA GLY A 401 1.29 -4.44 31.12
C GLY A 401 1.82 -4.71 29.71
N GLU A 402 1.32 -4.04 28.68
CA GLU A 402 1.92 -4.08 27.34
C GLU A 402 3.35 -3.54 27.33
N ARG A 403 4.16 -4.07 26.42
CA ARG A 403 5.53 -3.61 26.20
C ARG A 403 5.53 -2.63 25.04
N VAL A 404 5.75 -1.35 25.34
CA VAL A 404 5.67 -0.26 24.36
C VAL A 404 7.06 0.30 24.11
N LYS A 405 7.55 0.22 22.86
CA LYS A 405 8.82 0.86 22.54
C LYS A 405 8.68 2.38 22.55
N ILE A 406 9.54 3.06 23.30
CA ILE A 406 9.65 4.52 23.35
C ILE A 406 10.89 4.95 22.60
N THR A 407 10.68 5.56 21.44
CA THR A 407 11.77 6.13 20.66
C THR A 407 12.08 7.53 21.19
N ALA A 408 13.33 7.76 21.59
CA ALA A 408 13.80 9.07 22.04
C ALA A 408 15.12 9.44 21.38
N ALA A 409 15.23 10.67 20.86
CA ALA A 409 16.45 11.18 20.23
C ALA A 409 16.66 12.66 20.55
N ALA A 410 17.89 13.05 20.86
CA ALA A 410 18.24 14.44 21.16
C ALA A 410 18.61 15.18 19.88
N TYR A 411 18.27 16.46 19.83
CA TYR A 411 18.62 17.34 18.71
C TYR A 411 19.17 18.68 19.21
N ASP A 412 19.98 19.30 18.36
CA ASP A 412 20.61 20.61 18.60
C ASP A 412 19.71 21.79 18.19
N GLU A 413 20.20 23.02 18.33
CA GLU A 413 19.44 24.23 17.99
C GLU A 413 19.02 24.29 16.51
N PHE A 414 19.65 23.51 15.63
CA PHE A 414 19.34 23.43 14.21
C PHE A 414 18.42 22.26 13.85
N SER A 415 17.85 21.57 14.85
CA SER A 415 17.06 20.33 14.68
C SER A 415 17.86 19.18 14.06
N ARG A 416 19.18 19.15 14.23
CA ARG A 416 20.04 18.06 13.77
C ARG A 416 20.27 17.06 14.90
N PRO A 417 20.41 15.76 14.60
CA PRO A 417 20.64 14.74 15.61
C PRO A 417 21.96 14.99 16.36
N ILE A 418 21.91 14.92 17.69
CA ILE A 418 23.09 15.04 18.55
C ILE A 418 23.07 13.97 19.63
N SER A 419 24.25 13.41 19.96
CA SER A 419 24.37 12.44 21.04
C SER A 419 24.05 13.07 22.39
N GLY A 420 23.22 12.41 23.18
CA GLY A 420 22.86 12.84 24.53
C GLY A 420 22.50 11.64 25.41
N ASN A 421 22.76 11.73 26.71
CA ASN A 421 22.30 10.73 27.67
C ASN A 421 20.82 11.01 27.99
N ILE A 422 19.91 10.31 27.32
CA ILE A 422 18.47 10.45 27.52
C ILE A 422 18.02 9.53 28.64
N VAL A 423 17.34 10.10 29.64
CA VAL A 423 16.72 9.37 30.73
C VAL A 423 15.21 9.42 30.55
N LEU A 424 14.60 8.24 30.44
CA LEU A 424 13.15 8.05 30.39
C LEU A 424 12.59 7.82 31.81
N SER A 425 11.42 8.39 32.07
CA SER A 425 10.71 8.23 33.33
C SER A 425 9.20 8.37 33.14
N SER A 426 8.44 7.77 34.03
CA SER A 426 6.98 7.90 34.11
C SER A 426 6.55 7.57 35.54
N ASP A 427 5.42 8.11 35.98
CA ASP A 427 4.78 7.80 37.26
C ASP A 427 3.73 6.68 37.15
N SER A 428 3.52 6.15 35.94
CA SER A 428 2.40 5.27 35.58
C SER A 428 2.85 3.94 34.96
N GLY A 429 4.16 3.71 34.90
CA GLY A 429 4.76 2.46 34.43
C GLY A 429 6.23 2.33 34.82
N SER A 430 6.87 1.26 34.35
CA SER A 430 8.31 1.01 34.50
C SER A 430 9.00 0.97 33.14
N PHE A 431 10.32 1.07 33.14
CA PHE A 431 11.16 1.02 31.93
C PHE A 431 12.14 -0.16 31.99
N ASP A 432 12.24 -0.87 30.88
CA ASP A 432 13.30 -1.83 30.56
C ASP A 432 14.04 -1.32 29.32
N GLY A 433 15.10 -0.53 29.54
CA GLY A 433 15.75 0.23 28.47
C GLY A 433 14.80 1.29 27.89
N ASP A 434 14.52 1.17 26.59
CA ASP A 434 13.59 2.02 25.85
C ASP A 434 12.15 1.47 25.81
N VAL A 435 11.88 0.38 26.52
CA VAL A 435 10.54 -0.24 26.57
C VAL A 435 9.80 0.20 27.82
N PHE A 436 8.68 0.89 27.64
CA PHE A 436 7.74 1.28 28.69
C PHE A 436 6.70 0.18 28.94
N VAL A 437 6.42 -0.11 30.21
CA VAL A 437 5.38 -1.05 30.65
C VAL A 437 4.44 -0.35 31.63
N PRO A 438 3.21 0.01 31.23
CA PRO A 438 2.27 0.67 32.13
C PRO A 438 1.69 -0.33 33.14
N PHE A 439 1.47 0.11 34.39
CA PHE A 439 0.93 -0.76 35.45
C PHE A 439 -0.49 -0.40 35.90
N LYS A 440 -1.08 0.68 35.39
CA LYS A 440 -2.45 1.13 35.71
C LYS A 440 -3.12 1.72 34.48
N GLY A 441 -4.45 1.62 34.41
CA GLY A 441 -5.25 2.30 33.39
C GLY A 441 -5.27 3.83 33.52
N GLY A 442 -5.61 4.50 32.42
CA GLY A 442 -5.68 5.96 32.30
C GLY A 442 -4.53 6.56 31.47
N GLU A 443 -4.40 7.88 31.53
CA GLU A 443 -3.35 8.60 30.81
C GLU A 443 -2.00 8.43 31.52
N ALA A 444 -1.02 7.85 30.82
CA ALA A 444 0.34 7.67 31.29
C ALA A 444 1.28 8.65 30.59
N THR A 445 1.83 9.59 31.37
CA THR A 445 2.83 10.53 30.89
C THR A 445 4.22 9.90 30.92
N VAL A 446 4.87 9.82 29.77
CA VAL A 446 6.29 9.48 29.64
C VAL A 446 7.09 10.76 29.46
N VAL A 447 8.13 10.92 30.27
CA VAL A 447 9.04 12.07 30.27
C VAL A 447 10.43 11.62 29.87
N ALA A 448 10.99 12.24 28.84
CA ALA A 448 12.40 12.13 28.48
C ALA A 448 13.16 13.37 28.93
N SER A 449 14.35 13.19 29.49
CA SER A 449 15.24 14.28 29.91
C SER A 449 16.67 14.07 29.43
N CYS A 450 17.33 15.14 29.01
CA CYS A 450 18.71 15.13 28.56
C CYS A 450 19.34 16.50 28.83
N GLY A 451 20.20 16.58 29.86
CA GLY A 451 20.70 17.87 30.34
C GLY A 451 19.58 18.79 30.81
N LYS A 452 19.38 19.93 30.14
CA LYS A 452 18.27 20.87 30.41
C LYS A 452 17.04 20.64 29.54
N ALA A 453 17.16 19.81 28.50
CA ALA A 453 16.07 19.52 27.60
C ALA A 453 15.13 18.47 28.22
N THR A 454 13.83 18.67 28.04
CA THR A 454 12.79 17.74 28.44
C THR A 454 11.75 17.62 27.34
N ALA A 455 11.23 16.43 27.12
CA ALA A 455 10.08 16.17 26.26
C ALA A 455 9.10 15.22 26.95
N THR A 456 7.82 15.32 26.60
CA THR A 456 6.78 14.44 27.13
C THR A 456 5.96 13.85 25.99
N CYS A 457 5.49 12.63 26.18
CA CYS A 457 4.45 12.03 25.35
C CYS A 457 3.43 11.31 26.24
N GLU A 458 2.18 11.33 25.82
CA GLU A 458 1.09 10.64 26.52
C GLU A 458 0.81 9.29 25.85
N ILE A 459 0.55 8.29 26.67
CA ILE A 459 0.07 6.96 26.24
C ILE A 459 -1.20 6.68 27.02
N PHE A 460 -2.31 6.43 26.32
CA PHE A 460 -3.54 6.00 26.97
C PHE A 460 -3.47 4.50 27.27
N VAL A 461 -3.71 4.13 28.52
CA VAL A 461 -3.64 2.74 28.98
C VAL A 461 -5.06 2.23 29.25
N VAL A 462 -5.45 1.24 28.46
CA VAL A 462 -6.67 0.45 28.66
C VAL A 462 -6.41 -0.60 29.76
N ASP A 463 -7.29 -0.67 30.74
CA ASP A 463 -7.23 -1.65 31.84
C ASP A 463 -8.57 -2.37 31.99
N GLU A 464 -9.66 -1.60 32.10
CA GLU A 464 -11.02 -2.14 32.14
C GLU A 464 -11.48 -2.62 30.76
N VAL A 465 -11.89 -3.88 30.68
CA VAL A 465 -12.35 -4.50 29.43
C VAL A 465 -13.88 -4.56 29.39
N SER A 466 -14.47 -3.83 28.45
CA SER A 466 -15.91 -3.87 28.15
C SER A 466 -16.27 -4.92 27.08
N GLY A 467 -15.30 -5.33 26.27
CA GLY A 467 -15.49 -6.31 25.19
C GLY A 467 -14.19 -6.93 24.69
N ILE A 468 -14.29 -8.15 24.16
CA ILE A 468 -13.16 -8.93 23.62
C ILE A 468 -13.49 -9.38 22.19
N GLU A 469 -12.56 -9.17 21.26
CA GLU A 469 -12.62 -9.65 19.88
C GLU A 469 -11.54 -10.71 19.64
N LEU A 470 -11.95 -11.80 18.98
CA LEU A 470 -11.12 -12.96 18.66
C LEU A 470 -11.33 -13.36 17.19
N ASN A 471 -10.39 -14.13 16.64
CA ASN A 471 -10.67 -14.94 15.45
C ASN A 471 -11.74 -16.00 15.77
N SER A 472 -12.86 -16.00 15.04
CA SER A 472 -14.02 -16.84 15.38
C SER A 472 -13.79 -18.34 15.18
N HIS A 473 -12.80 -18.73 14.36
CA HIS A 473 -12.49 -20.12 14.05
C HIS A 473 -10.99 -20.40 13.83
N ILE A 474 -10.53 -21.53 14.36
CA ILE A 474 -9.18 -22.08 14.23
C ILE A 474 -9.31 -23.51 13.68
N SER A 475 -8.86 -23.72 12.44
CA SER A 475 -8.67 -25.05 11.86
C SER A 475 -7.21 -25.46 12.01
N LEU A 476 -6.97 -26.67 12.51
CA LEU A 476 -5.62 -27.22 12.72
C LEU A 476 -5.56 -28.68 12.30
N GLU A 477 -4.45 -29.07 11.68
CA GLU A 477 -4.05 -30.46 11.62
C GLU A 477 -3.59 -30.96 12.99
N LYS A 478 -3.62 -32.28 13.21
CA LYS A 478 -3.16 -32.86 14.47
C LYS A 478 -1.68 -32.52 14.71
N GLY A 479 -1.38 -31.91 15.86
CA GLY A 479 -0.04 -31.44 16.21
C GLY A 479 0.26 -30.00 15.78
N GLY A 480 -0.60 -29.38 14.97
CA GLY A 480 -0.47 -27.99 14.55
C GLY A 480 -0.74 -26.99 15.67
N GLU A 481 -0.25 -25.77 15.49
CA GLU A 481 -0.43 -24.65 16.41
C GLU A 481 -0.90 -23.41 15.67
N LYS A 482 -1.71 -22.58 16.32
CA LYS A 482 -2.14 -21.28 15.79
C LYS A 482 -2.25 -20.26 16.92
N TYR A 483 -1.91 -19.02 16.60
CA TYR A 483 -2.05 -17.90 17.52
C TYR A 483 -3.50 -17.43 17.57
N LEU A 484 -3.96 -17.12 18.78
CA LEU A 484 -5.25 -16.52 19.06
C LEU A 484 -5.06 -15.00 19.05
N ASP A 485 -5.56 -14.32 18.01
CA ASP A 485 -5.52 -12.86 17.98
C ASP A 485 -6.54 -12.31 18.97
N ILE A 486 -6.07 -11.64 20.03
CA ILE A 486 -6.93 -11.02 21.04
C ILE A 486 -6.88 -9.51 20.88
N ALA A 487 -8.05 -8.88 20.80
CA ALA A 487 -8.18 -7.44 20.95
C ALA A 487 -9.28 -7.10 21.96
N VAL A 488 -9.13 -5.97 22.64
CA VAL A 488 -10.07 -5.51 23.67
C VAL A 488 -10.57 -4.11 23.40
N PHE A 489 -11.70 -3.81 24.02
CA PHE A 489 -12.28 -2.48 24.08
C PHE A 489 -12.58 -2.08 25.51
N ASP A 490 -12.46 -0.81 25.85
CA ASP A 490 -12.95 -0.24 27.11
C ASP A 490 -14.34 0.39 26.96
N HIS A 491 -14.86 1.00 28.02
CA HIS A 491 -16.17 1.66 28.00
C HIS A 491 -16.20 2.97 27.19
N VAL A 492 -15.03 3.54 26.86
CA VAL A 492 -14.84 4.80 26.14
C VAL A 492 -14.45 4.56 24.67
N GLY A 493 -14.30 3.29 24.26
CA GLY A 493 -14.14 2.87 22.88
C GLY A 493 -12.73 2.72 22.38
N HIS A 494 -11.74 2.79 23.26
CA HIS A 494 -10.36 2.51 22.87
C HIS A 494 -10.25 1.05 22.44
N TYR A 495 -9.71 0.81 21.24
CA TYR A 495 -9.47 -0.53 20.70
C TYR A 495 -7.98 -0.84 20.72
N VAL A 496 -7.61 -1.95 21.36
CA VAL A 496 -6.20 -2.32 21.51
C VAL A 496 -6.01 -3.81 21.22
N LYS A 497 -5.03 -4.13 20.37
CA LYS A 497 -4.54 -5.51 20.23
C LYS A 497 -3.70 -5.88 21.46
N VAL A 498 -3.98 -7.04 22.03
CA VAL A 498 -3.37 -7.48 23.30
C VAL A 498 -2.36 -8.58 23.04
N ASN A 499 -1.11 -8.32 23.42
CA ASN A 499 -0.04 -9.31 23.46
C ASN A 499 0.15 -9.85 24.89
N ASN A 500 -0.05 -9.01 25.90
CA ASN A 500 0.03 -9.39 27.31
C ASN A 500 -1.31 -9.96 27.82
N THR A 501 -1.39 -11.29 27.88
CA THR A 501 -2.63 -11.98 28.29
C THR A 501 -2.60 -12.56 29.70
N GLU A 502 -1.63 -12.17 30.55
CA GLU A 502 -1.49 -12.73 31.90
C GLU A 502 -2.72 -12.50 32.78
N SER A 503 -3.44 -11.40 32.57
CA SER A 503 -4.66 -11.05 33.29
C SER A 503 -5.93 -11.70 32.72
N PHE A 504 -5.84 -12.48 31.63
CA PHE A 504 -6.99 -13.09 30.96
C PHE A 504 -7.18 -14.54 31.40
N ASP A 505 -8.43 -14.92 31.61
CA ASP A 505 -8.82 -16.32 31.81
C ASP A 505 -9.04 -16.96 30.44
N ILE A 506 -8.04 -17.71 29.96
CA ILE A 506 -8.05 -18.38 28.65
C ILE A 506 -8.13 -19.89 28.86
N THR A 507 -9.24 -20.49 28.45
CA THR A 507 -9.52 -21.92 28.69
C THR A 507 -9.96 -22.64 27.43
N SER A 508 -9.80 -23.96 27.42
CA SER A 508 -10.34 -24.84 26.38
C SER A 508 -11.44 -25.72 26.95
N SER A 509 -12.55 -25.85 26.22
CA SER A 509 -13.65 -26.75 26.58
C SER A 509 -13.26 -28.23 26.54
N ASP A 510 -12.23 -28.58 25.76
CA ASP A 510 -11.65 -29.93 25.69
C ASP A 510 -10.14 -29.83 25.40
N PRO A 511 -9.29 -29.71 26.44
CA PRO A 511 -7.85 -29.67 26.29
C PRO A 511 -7.24 -30.91 25.62
N SER A 512 -7.96 -32.04 25.63
CA SER A 512 -7.50 -33.27 24.96
C SER A 512 -7.61 -33.18 23.44
N VAL A 513 -8.51 -32.34 22.92
CA VAL A 513 -8.63 -32.00 21.50
C VAL A 513 -7.73 -30.83 21.16
N ALA A 514 -7.85 -29.71 21.87
CA ALA A 514 -7.02 -28.54 21.68
C ALA A 514 -6.69 -27.88 23.02
N SER A 515 -5.41 -27.76 23.35
CA SER A 515 -4.94 -27.06 24.54
C SER A 515 -4.56 -25.61 24.22
N VAL A 516 -4.64 -24.72 25.20
CA VAL A 516 -4.25 -23.32 25.06
C VAL A 516 -3.27 -22.93 26.16
N SER A 517 -2.26 -22.14 25.80
CA SER A 517 -1.27 -21.58 26.71
C SER A 517 -0.94 -20.16 26.27
N GLY A 518 -1.32 -19.17 27.08
CA GLY A 518 -1.34 -17.78 26.63
C GLY A 518 -2.22 -17.64 25.39
N GLN A 519 -1.65 -17.15 24.30
CA GLN A 519 -2.34 -17.00 23.02
C GLN A 519 -2.10 -18.17 22.04
N THR A 520 -1.33 -19.19 22.43
CA THR A 520 -1.04 -20.33 21.52
C THR A 520 -2.05 -21.44 21.72
N VAL A 521 -2.79 -21.77 20.67
CA VAL A 521 -3.71 -22.91 20.60
C VAL A 521 -3.01 -24.07 19.89
N ARG A 522 -2.95 -25.24 20.54
CA ARG A 522 -2.31 -26.44 20.02
C ARG A 522 -3.29 -27.58 19.83
N ALA A 523 -3.25 -28.18 18.65
CA ALA A 523 -4.05 -29.34 18.30
C ALA A 523 -3.43 -30.66 18.82
N ASN A 524 -4.18 -31.39 19.64
CA ASN A 524 -3.73 -32.62 20.30
C ASN A 524 -4.36 -33.87 19.69
N LYS A 525 -5.69 -33.85 19.50
CA LYS A 525 -6.46 -35.00 19.01
C LYS A 525 -7.56 -34.54 18.07
N SER A 526 -7.85 -35.36 17.06
CA SER A 526 -8.97 -35.11 16.16
C SER A 526 -10.28 -34.97 16.93
N GLY A 527 -11.04 -33.94 16.60
CA GLY A 527 -12.23 -33.53 17.33
C GLY A 527 -12.45 -32.03 17.24
N THR A 528 -13.30 -31.51 18.12
CA THR A 528 -13.61 -30.08 18.17
C THR A 528 -13.61 -29.58 19.59
N ALA A 529 -13.07 -28.38 19.81
CA ALA A 529 -13.03 -27.70 21.09
C ALA A 529 -13.45 -26.23 20.91
N VAL A 530 -13.69 -25.54 22.02
CA VAL A 530 -13.94 -24.09 22.04
C VAL A 530 -12.91 -23.48 22.99
N ILE A 531 -12.18 -22.48 22.51
CA ILE A 531 -11.36 -21.62 23.36
C ILE A 531 -12.23 -20.47 23.86
N SER A 532 -12.17 -20.22 25.16
CA SER A 532 -12.83 -19.09 25.83
C SER A 532 -11.78 -18.12 26.31
N VAL A 533 -12.00 -16.83 26.11
CA VAL A 533 -11.17 -15.74 26.66
C VAL A 533 -12.08 -14.85 27.51
N LYS A 534 -11.70 -14.58 28.76
CA LYS A 534 -12.49 -13.78 29.70
C LYS A 534 -11.66 -12.75 30.46
N ARG A 535 -12.21 -11.56 30.64
CA ARG A 535 -11.68 -10.46 31.48
C ARG A 535 -12.83 -9.50 31.84
N ASP A 536 -12.92 -9.07 33.10
CA ASP A 536 -13.90 -8.06 33.59
C ASP A 536 -15.37 -8.33 33.24
N GLY A 537 -15.75 -9.61 33.13
CA GLY A 537 -17.08 -10.02 32.71
C GLY A 537 -17.29 -10.04 31.20
N ALA A 538 -16.42 -9.40 30.42
CA ALA A 538 -16.34 -9.61 28.98
C ALA A 538 -15.79 -11.00 28.68
N VAL A 539 -16.42 -11.69 27.73
CA VAL A 539 -16.04 -13.04 27.32
C VAL A 539 -16.12 -13.11 25.79
N SER A 540 -15.24 -13.88 25.15
CA SER A 540 -15.33 -14.19 23.72
C SER A 540 -14.86 -15.62 23.46
N TYR A 541 -15.28 -16.21 22.34
CA TYR A 541 -15.00 -17.61 22.01
C TYR A 541 -14.43 -17.77 20.61
N ALA A 542 -13.47 -18.68 20.48
CA ALA A 542 -12.97 -19.19 19.21
C ALA A 542 -13.27 -20.69 19.11
N SER A 543 -13.87 -21.13 18.01
CA SER A 543 -14.06 -22.56 17.77
C SER A 543 -12.80 -23.19 17.20
N VAL A 544 -12.43 -24.39 17.66
CA VAL A 544 -11.27 -25.13 17.18
C VAL A 544 -11.70 -26.45 16.57
N THR A 545 -11.27 -26.70 15.34
CA THR A 545 -11.41 -28.00 14.68
C THR A 545 -10.03 -28.62 14.51
N VAL A 546 -9.88 -29.85 14.98
CA VAL A 546 -8.67 -30.64 14.80
C VAL A 546 -9.00 -31.88 13.97
N GLY A 547 -8.36 -32.03 12.81
CA GLY A 547 -8.46 -33.21 11.94
C GLY A 547 -9.89 -33.53 11.43
N GLY A 548 -10.13 -33.24 10.15
CA GLY A 548 -11.31 -33.69 9.41
C GLY A 548 -11.12 -35.08 8.81
N THR A 549 -12.21 -35.82 8.61
CA THR A 549 -12.23 -36.95 7.66
C THR A 549 -12.60 -36.38 6.30
N PRO A 550 -11.75 -36.46 5.27
CA PRO A 550 -12.12 -36.01 3.95
C PRO A 550 -13.36 -36.78 3.46
N GLU A 551 -14.44 -36.07 3.12
CA GLU A 551 -15.45 -36.65 2.25
C GLU A 551 -14.87 -36.63 0.83
N ARG A 552 -14.37 -37.77 0.40
CA ARG A 552 -13.89 -37.96 -0.97
C ARG A 552 -15.06 -37.83 -1.95
N TYR A 553 -15.27 -36.64 -2.48
CA TYR A 553 -15.52 -36.49 -3.91
C TYR A 553 -14.19 -36.77 -4.58
N THR A 554 -13.89 -38.01 -4.97
CA THR A 554 -12.77 -38.28 -5.85
C THR A 554 -13.27 -38.13 -7.26
N ASP A 555 -12.96 -37.03 -7.92
CA ASP A 555 -12.87 -37.05 -9.37
C ASP A 555 -11.41 -37.28 -9.74
N GLY A 556 -11.13 -38.48 -10.26
CA GLY A 556 -9.78 -38.90 -10.65
C GLY A 556 -9.30 -38.26 -11.95
N PHE A 557 -10.04 -37.30 -12.51
CA PHE A 557 -9.83 -36.78 -13.87
C PHE A 557 -10.03 -37.86 -14.96
N ASP A 558 -10.70 -38.96 -14.64
CA ASP A 558 -11.11 -39.98 -15.62
C ASP A 558 -12.36 -39.55 -16.42
N ASP A 559 -13.27 -38.79 -15.80
CA ASP A 559 -14.54 -38.34 -16.39
C ASP A 559 -14.77 -36.81 -16.29
N LEU A 560 -13.85 -36.07 -15.65
CA LEU A 560 -13.98 -34.63 -15.43
C LEU A 560 -13.84 -33.84 -16.74
N SER A 561 -14.91 -33.17 -17.17
CA SER A 561 -14.91 -32.36 -18.40
C SER A 561 -14.62 -30.88 -18.11
N GLY A 562 -13.72 -30.27 -18.89
CA GLY A 562 -13.45 -28.84 -18.85
C GLY A 562 -12.72 -28.34 -20.08
N LYS A 563 -12.44 -27.04 -20.10
CA LYS A 563 -11.81 -26.34 -21.21
C LYS A 563 -10.63 -25.50 -20.73
N PHE A 564 -9.64 -25.40 -21.59
CA PHE A 564 -8.56 -24.43 -21.42
C PHE A 564 -9.10 -23.00 -21.57
N LYS A 565 -8.71 -22.12 -20.66
CA LYS A 565 -8.83 -20.65 -20.80
C LYS A 565 -7.51 -20.01 -20.43
N ALA A 566 -7.26 -18.82 -20.96
CA ALA A 566 -6.03 -18.07 -20.70
C ALA A 566 -6.36 -16.62 -20.33
N TYR A 567 -5.50 -16.01 -19.51
CA TYR A 567 -5.50 -14.57 -19.27
C TYR A 567 -4.05 -14.03 -19.36
N PRO A 568 -3.78 -12.97 -20.14
CA PRO A 568 -4.64 -12.47 -21.21
C PRO A 568 -4.95 -13.59 -22.22
N SER A 569 -5.97 -13.39 -23.07
CA SER A 569 -6.55 -14.46 -23.88
C SER A 569 -5.60 -15.07 -24.92
N ASP A 570 -4.45 -14.45 -25.14
CA ASP A 570 -3.38 -14.82 -26.08
C ASP A 570 -2.29 -15.70 -25.46
N VAL A 571 -2.31 -15.95 -24.15
CA VAL A 571 -1.38 -16.85 -23.48
C VAL A 571 -1.52 -18.27 -24.06
N PRO A 572 -0.46 -18.84 -24.68
CA PRO A 572 -0.52 -20.19 -25.22
C PRO A 572 -0.63 -21.24 -24.11
N GLY A 573 -1.38 -22.30 -24.37
CA GLY A 573 -1.53 -23.43 -23.46
C GLY A 573 -2.66 -24.36 -23.87
N SER A 574 -2.87 -25.41 -23.08
CA SER A 574 -3.91 -26.41 -23.33
C SER A 574 -4.31 -27.13 -22.04
N PHE A 575 -5.48 -27.76 -22.08
CA PHE A 575 -5.90 -28.74 -21.07
C PHE A 575 -6.34 -30.01 -21.78
N GLU A 576 -5.81 -31.15 -21.37
CA GLU A 576 -6.18 -32.47 -21.90
C GLU A 576 -6.11 -33.54 -20.81
N LEU A 577 -6.88 -34.62 -20.96
CA LEU A 577 -6.70 -35.82 -20.16
C LEU A 577 -5.48 -36.58 -20.70
N SER A 578 -4.54 -36.91 -19.82
CA SER A 578 -3.25 -37.50 -20.18
C SER A 578 -3.00 -38.81 -19.44
N ALA A 579 -2.47 -39.80 -20.15
CA ALA A 579 -1.98 -41.05 -19.57
C ALA A 579 -0.46 -41.02 -19.30
N GLU A 580 0.21 -39.88 -19.52
CA GLU A 580 1.68 -39.76 -19.42
C GLU A 580 2.18 -39.81 -17.96
N GLN A 581 1.45 -39.16 -17.06
CA GLN A 581 1.73 -39.13 -15.63
C GLN A 581 0.43 -39.36 -14.89
N VAL A 582 0.31 -40.50 -14.21
CA VAL A 582 -0.92 -40.91 -13.54
C VAL A 582 -0.58 -41.35 -12.11
N LEU A 583 -1.27 -40.78 -11.11
CA LEU A 583 -1.13 -41.20 -9.71
C LEU A 583 -2.07 -42.38 -9.43
N SER A 584 -3.28 -42.33 -9.96
CA SER A 584 -4.35 -43.32 -9.80
C SER A 584 -5.35 -43.26 -10.98
N GLY A 585 -6.12 -44.31 -11.24
CA GLY A 585 -7.08 -44.29 -12.36
C GLY A 585 -6.44 -44.52 -13.73
N LYS A 586 -7.03 -43.95 -14.79
CA LYS A 586 -6.54 -44.08 -16.18
C LYS A 586 -5.88 -42.82 -16.72
N TYR A 587 -6.34 -41.65 -16.29
CA TYR A 587 -5.86 -40.36 -16.79
C TYR A 587 -5.66 -39.34 -15.65
N SER A 588 -4.77 -38.38 -15.87
CA SER A 588 -4.67 -37.14 -15.11
C SER A 588 -5.08 -35.93 -15.96
N GLY A 589 -5.42 -34.81 -15.32
CA GLY A 589 -5.61 -33.54 -16.02
C GLY A 589 -4.29 -32.84 -16.30
N LYS A 590 -3.84 -32.82 -17.55
CA LYS A 590 -2.61 -32.12 -17.97
C LYS A 590 -2.95 -30.69 -18.40
N LEU A 591 -2.50 -29.71 -17.62
CA LEU A 591 -2.63 -28.28 -17.91
C LEU A 591 -1.26 -27.73 -18.35
N SER A 592 -1.15 -27.34 -19.62
CA SER A 592 0.06 -26.77 -20.22
C SER A 592 -0.05 -25.26 -20.37
N PHE A 593 1.07 -24.56 -20.20
CA PHE A 593 1.15 -23.10 -20.24
C PHE A 593 2.46 -22.62 -20.84
N ASP A 594 2.43 -21.45 -21.47
CA ASP A 594 3.61 -20.73 -21.95
C ASP A 594 3.53 -19.25 -21.54
N PHE A 595 4.37 -18.86 -20.57
CA PHE A 595 4.45 -17.50 -20.08
C PHE A 595 5.69 -16.74 -20.61
N THR A 596 6.40 -17.30 -21.60
CA THR A 596 7.67 -16.77 -22.12
C THR A 596 7.53 -15.45 -22.90
N ALA A 597 6.31 -15.07 -23.30
CA ALA A 597 6.05 -13.83 -24.03
C ALA A 597 6.63 -12.59 -23.33
N GLU A 598 7.15 -11.63 -24.12
CA GLU A 598 7.93 -10.51 -23.59
C GLU A 598 7.15 -9.51 -22.71
N THR A 599 5.82 -9.55 -22.77
CA THR A 599 4.93 -8.71 -21.97
C THR A 599 4.98 -9.11 -20.49
N ASP A 600 5.40 -8.18 -19.63
CA ASP A 600 5.50 -8.38 -18.18
C ASP A 600 4.20 -7.97 -17.48
N VAL A 601 3.18 -8.80 -17.65
CA VAL A 601 1.87 -8.66 -16.98
C VAL A 601 1.52 -9.99 -16.33
N ASN A 602 0.61 -9.98 -15.34
CA ASN A 602 0.13 -11.23 -14.76
C ASN A 602 -0.53 -12.10 -15.83
N LYS A 603 -0.14 -13.38 -15.91
CA LYS A 603 -0.65 -14.34 -16.88
C LYS A 603 -1.21 -15.56 -16.16
N GLY A 604 -2.23 -16.19 -16.71
CA GLY A 604 -2.90 -17.35 -16.11
C GLY A 604 -3.32 -18.36 -17.16
N ALA A 605 -3.07 -19.64 -16.86
CA ALA A 605 -3.50 -20.78 -17.65
C ALA A 605 -4.49 -21.59 -16.84
N TYR A 606 -5.72 -21.71 -17.31
CA TYR A 606 -6.87 -22.20 -16.53
C TYR A 606 -7.40 -23.52 -17.11
N PHE A 607 -7.56 -24.51 -16.25
CA PHE A 607 -8.53 -25.58 -16.42
C PHE A 607 -9.89 -25.11 -15.88
N SER A 608 -10.83 -24.77 -16.77
CA SER A 608 -12.17 -24.32 -16.39
C SER A 608 -13.17 -25.47 -16.57
N LEU A 609 -13.86 -25.85 -15.50
CA LEU A 609 -14.83 -26.95 -15.53
C LEU A 609 -16.02 -26.60 -16.42
N THR A 610 -16.52 -27.57 -17.19
CA THR A 610 -17.72 -27.38 -18.03
C THR A 610 -18.95 -27.12 -17.15
N ASP A 611 -19.09 -27.91 -16.09
CA ASP A 611 -20.10 -27.75 -15.05
C ASP A 611 -19.38 -27.47 -13.72
N LYS A 612 -19.70 -26.33 -13.10
CA LYS A 612 -19.10 -25.95 -11.81
C LYS A 612 -19.39 -27.01 -10.74
N LEU A 613 -18.36 -27.54 -10.11
CA LEU A 613 -18.46 -28.61 -9.11
C LEU A 613 -18.97 -28.05 -7.77
N ARG A 614 -20.20 -28.42 -7.35
CA ARG A 614 -20.75 -27.99 -6.05
C ARG A 614 -19.96 -28.62 -4.90
N LEU A 615 -19.48 -27.78 -3.99
CA LEU A 615 -18.81 -28.19 -2.76
C LEU A 615 -19.84 -28.44 -1.64
N ALA A 616 -19.55 -29.36 -0.73
CA ALA A 616 -20.32 -29.51 0.49
C ALA A 616 -20.29 -28.21 1.32
N ASP A 617 -21.39 -27.84 1.98
CA ASP A 617 -21.45 -26.58 2.74
C ASP A 617 -20.48 -26.59 3.95
N SER A 618 -20.15 -27.78 4.43
CA SER A 618 -19.14 -28.08 5.45
C SER A 618 -17.71 -28.14 4.92
N CYS A 619 -17.48 -28.03 3.61
CA CYS A 619 -16.15 -27.99 3.03
C CYS A 619 -15.44 -26.72 3.50
N ARG A 620 -14.21 -26.90 4.00
CA ARG A 620 -13.36 -25.81 4.49
C ARG A 620 -11.99 -25.79 3.82
N GLU A 621 -11.61 -26.86 3.13
CA GLU A 621 -10.37 -26.93 2.35
C GLU A 621 -10.59 -27.75 1.08
N LEU A 622 -9.94 -27.35 -0.01
CA LEU A 622 -9.79 -28.14 -1.22
C LEU A 622 -8.43 -28.82 -1.19
N THR A 623 -8.37 -30.08 -1.63
CA THR A 623 -7.09 -30.77 -1.81
C THR A 623 -7.01 -31.38 -3.19
N LEU A 624 -5.83 -31.40 -3.79
CA LEU A 624 -5.55 -32.09 -5.05
C LEU A 624 -4.12 -32.63 -5.04
N ASN A 625 -3.84 -33.64 -5.84
CA ASN A 625 -2.47 -34.07 -6.14
C ASN A 625 -1.97 -33.34 -7.40
N CYS A 626 -0.78 -32.77 -7.33
CA CYS A 626 -0.12 -32.08 -8.42
C CYS A 626 1.25 -32.72 -8.69
N PHE A 627 1.57 -32.92 -9.96
CA PHE A 627 2.89 -33.32 -10.43
C PHE A 627 3.36 -32.34 -11.51
N SER A 628 4.64 -31.94 -11.46
CA SER A 628 5.26 -31.23 -12.58
C SER A 628 6.54 -31.93 -13.04
N PRO A 629 6.77 -32.03 -14.37
CA PRO A 629 8.02 -32.54 -14.93
C PRO A 629 9.18 -31.53 -14.90
N SER A 630 8.92 -30.24 -14.61
CA SER A 630 9.92 -29.16 -14.67
C SER A 630 9.79 -28.22 -13.47
N ASP A 631 10.91 -27.61 -13.04
CA ASP A 631 10.88 -26.59 -11.99
C ASP A 631 10.30 -25.30 -12.57
N PHE A 632 9.29 -24.75 -11.91
CA PHE A 632 8.75 -23.41 -12.16
C PHE A 632 8.29 -22.78 -10.84
N LYS A 633 8.26 -21.45 -10.75
CA LYS A 633 7.95 -20.71 -9.49
C LYS A 633 6.52 -20.17 -9.40
N HIS A 634 5.69 -20.52 -10.37
CA HIS A 634 4.31 -20.08 -10.48
C HIS A 634 3.39 -20.70 -9.44
N GLU A 635 2.29 -20.00 -9.17
CA GLU A 635 1.36 -20.37 -8.13
C GLU A 635 0.18 -21.16 -8.69
N LEU A 636 -0.21 -22.25 -8.03
CA LEU A 636 -1.41 -22.99 -8.35
C LEU A 636 -2.59 -22.47 -7.52
N ARG A 637 -3.71 -22.15 -8.17
CA ARG A 637 -4.88 -21.52 -7.55
C ARG A 637 -6.18 -22.18 -8.01
N ALA A 638 -7.25 -21.92 -7.27
CA ALA A 638 -8.63 -22.25 -7.65
C ALA A 638 -9.54 -21.01 -7.62
N GLN A 639 -10.51 -20.98 -8.54
CA GLN A 639 -11.63 -20.05 -8.52
C GLN A 639 -12.90 -20.77 -8.07
N LEU A 640 -13.54 -20.23 -7.04
CA LEU A 640 -14.81 -20.67 -6.48
C LEU A 640 -15.90 -19.66 -6.80
N VAL A 641 -17.13 -20.12 -6.92
CA VAL A 641 -18.31 -19.27 -7.08
C VAL A 641 -19.25 -19.55 -5.92
N ASP A 642 -19.58 -18.50 -5.18
CA ASP A 642 -20.43 -18.58 -3.99
C ASP A 642 -21.93 -18.68 -4.34
N GLY A 643 -22.76 -18.84 -3.31
CA GLY A 643 -24.22 -18.91 -3.45
C GLY A 643 -24.85 -17.64 -4.05
N ASN A 644 -24.13 -16.52 -4.01
CA ASN A 644 -24.53 -15.23 -4.59
C ASN A 644 -23.96 -15.00 -6.00
N GLY A 645 -23.19 -15.95 -6.55
CA GLY A 645 -22.56 -15.85 -7.86
C GLY A 645 -21.23 -15.08 -7.88
N ASN A 646 -20.68 -14.68 -6.73
CA ASN A 646 -19.40 -13.99 -6.64
C ASN A 646 -18.24 -14.97 -6.80
N LEU A 647 -17.16 -14.52 -7.44
CA LEU A 647 -15.94 -15.28 -7.62
C LEU A 647 -14.99 -15.08 -6.42
N PHE A 648 -14.52 -16.18 -5.85
CA PHE A 648 -13.55 -16.25 -4.76
C PHE A 648 -12.30 -16.97 -5.25
N ILE A 649 -11.12 -16.49 -4.88
CA ILE A 649 -9.86 -17.13 -5.24
C ILE A 649 -9.27 -17.75 -3.98
N THR A 650 -8.83 -19.00 -4.09
CA THR A 650 -8.00 -19.65 -3.07
C THR A 650 -6.71 -20.18 -3.69
N SER A 651 -5.67 -20.34 -2.89
CA SER A 651 -4.33 -20.73 -3.32
C SER A 651 -3.95 -22.09 -2.76
N PHE A 652 -3.40 -22.94 -3.62
CA PHE A 652 -2.75 -24.19 -3.25
C PHE A 652 -1.27 -23.99 -2.88
N GLY A 653 -0.72 -22.80 -3.15
CA GLY A 653 0.68 -22.46 -2.92
C GLY A 653 1.58 -22.54 -4.16
N ARG A 654 2.89 -22.39 -3.93
CA ARG A 654 3.94 -22.29 -4.96
C ARG A 654 4.95 -23.44 -4.92
N ASP A 655 4.93 -24.27 -3.88
CA ASP A 655 5.96 -25.27 -3.61
C ASP A 655 5.78 -26.56 -4.43
N ILE A 656 5.58 -26.43 -5.75
CA ILE A 656 5.48 -27.57 -6.66
C ILE A 656 6.87 -28.12 -6.92
N LYS A 657 7.18 -29.29 -6.36
CA LYS A 657 8.47 -29.97 -6.52
C LYS A 657 8.46 -30.81 -7.78
N THR A 658 9.52 -30.63 -8.57
CA THR A 658 9.72 -31.37 -9.81
C THR A 658 9.87 -32.86 -9.59
N GLY A 659 9.23 -33.64 -10.45
CA GLY A 659 9.41 -35.09 -10.56
C GLY A 659 8.74 -35.91 -9.45
N GLN A 660 7.89 -35.30 -8.61
CA GLN A 660 7.15 -36.01 -7.56
C GLN A 660 5.70 -35.56 -7.49
N TRP A 661 4.80 -36.51 -7.22
CA TRP A 661 3.41 -36.20 -6.88
C TRP A 661 3.35 -35.59 -5.48
N GLN A 662 2.62 -34.49 -5.36
CA GLN A 662 2.45 -33.79 -4.10
C GLN A 662 0.98 -33.50 -3.84
N LYS A 663 0.53 -33.78 -2.62
CA LYS A 663 -0.77 -33.33 -2.16
C LYS A 663 -0.68 -31.84 -1.82
N MET A 664 -1.52 -31.05 -2.47
CA MET A 664 -1.64 -29.61 -2.30
C MET A 664 -2.99 -29.28 -1.65
N THR A 665 -3.03 -28.27 -0.78
CA THR A 665 -4.23 -27.87 -0.03
C THR A 665 -4.50 -26.38 -0.19
N ALA A 666 -5.76 -26.00 -0.37
CA ALA A 666 -6.21 -24.62 -0.45
C ALA A 666 -7.37 -24.35 0.52
N ALA A 667 -7.20 -23.39 1.43
CA ALA A 667 -8.20 -23.04 2.43
C ALA A 667 -9.39 -22.30 1.83
N ILE A 668 -10.60 -22.59 2.30
CA ILE A 668 -11.82 -21.87 1.92
C ILE A 668 -12.18 -20.90 3.04
N PRO A 669 -12.21 -19.58 2.78
CA PRO A 669 -12.59 -18.60 3.79
C PRO A 669 -13.98 -18.87 4.39
N ASP A 670 -14.12 -18.67 5.71
CA ASP A 670 -15.41 -18.76 6.41
C ASP A 670 -16.39 -17.68 5.97
N THR A 671 -15.89 -16.58 5.39
CA THR A 671 -16.70 -15.48 4.83
C THR A 671 -17.41 -15.84 3.52
N ALA A 672 -17.07 -16.96 2.88
CA ALA A 672 -17.65 -17.33 1.59
C ALA A 672 -19.09 -17.87 1.73
N VAL A 673 -20.03 -17.27 1.01
CA VAL A 673 -21.46 -17.60 1.10
C VAL A 673 -21.75 -18.95 0.44
N ARG A 674 -22.29 -19.91 1.20
CA ARG A 674 -22.60 -21.26 0.70
C ARG A 674 -23.95 -21.26 -0.07
N PRO A 675 -24.17 -22.16 -1.06
CA PRO A 675 -23.27 -23.22 -1.51
C PRO A 675 -22.15 -22.71 -2.42
N LEU A 676 -20.93 -23.22 -2.22
CA LEU A 676 -19.81 -22.92 -3.12
C LEU A 676 -19.77 -23.89 -4.29
N LYS A 677 -19.24 -23.44 -5.42
CA LYS A 677 -18.95 -24.26 -6.59
C LYS A 677 -17.54 -23.97 -7.11
N LEU A 678 -16.73 -24.99 -7.35
CA LEU A 678 -15.43 -24.83 -8.03
C LEU A 678 -15.65 -24.56 -9.52
N ASP A 679 -15.09 -23.46 -10.01
CA ASP A 679 -15.18 -23.01 -11.41
C ASP A 679 -13.93 -23.39 -12.21
N SER A 680 -12.75 -23.10 -11.69
CA SER A 680 -11.49 -23.39 -12.38
C SER A 680 -10.32 -23.63 -11.43
N ILE A 681 -9.30 -24.35 -11.92
CA ILE A 681 -7.98 -24.48 -11.31
C ILE A 681 -6.97 -23.92 -12.32
N TYR A 682 -6.00 -23.13 -11.88
CA TYR A 682 -5.11 -22.43 -12.79
C TYR A 682 -3.71 -22.20 -12.23
N VAL A 683 -2.73 -22.14 -13.13
CA VAL A 683 -1.35 -21.71 -12.84
C VAL A 683 -1.25 -20.22 -13.13
N LEU A 684 -0.69 -19.46 -12.19
CA LEU A 684 -0.54 -18.00 -12.26
C LEU A 684 0.93 -17.60 -12.31
N TYR A 685 1.30 -16.91 -13.38
CA TYR A 685 2.50 -16.08 -13.48
C TYR A 685 2.21 -14.69 -12.90
N LEU A 686 3.05 -14.23 -11.97
CA LEU A 686 3.08 -12.84 -11.55
C LEU A 686 4.16 -12.08 -12.29
N SER A 687 3.85 -10.84 -12.67
CA SER A 687 4.83 -9.93 -13.25
C SER A 687 6.07 -9.80 -12.35
N GLY A 688 7.25 -9.85 -12.96
CA GLY A 688 8.55 -9.88 -12.27
C GLY A 688 9.06 -11.28 -11.87
N GLU A 689 8.29 -12.36 -12.10
CA GLU A 689 8.79 -13.73 -11.97
C GLU A 689 9.61 -14.17 -13.19
N ASP A 690 10.45 -15.20 -12.99
CA ASP A 690 11.16 -15.91 -14.06
C ASP A 690 10.13 -16.38 -15.10
N ARG A 691 10.32 -16.01 -16.37
CA ARG A 691 9.40 -16.39 -17.44
C ARG A 691 9.73 -17.80 -17.92
N ASP A 692 8.77 -18.69 -17.83
CA ASP A 692 8.94 -20.07 -18.28
C ASP A 692 7.67 -20.61 -18.98
N SER A 693 7.78 -21.85 -19.45
CA SER A 693 6.70 -22.61 -20.06
C SER A 693 6.77 -24.04 -19.53
N GLY A 694 5.63 -24.67 -19.32
CA GLY A 694 5.60 -26.01 -18.75
C GLY A 694 4.21 -26.61 -18.68
N CYS A 695 4.07 -27.63 -17.84
CA CYS A 695 2.78 -28.21 -17.51
C CYS A 695 2.71 -28.70 -16.07
N VAL A 696 1.48 -28.86 -15.60
CA VAL A 696 1.14 -29.60 -14.39
C VAL A 696 0.15 -30.71 -14.71
N TYR A 697 0.28 -31.82 -14.00
CA TYR A 697 -0.68 -32.92 -13.99
C TYR A 697 -1.44 -32.88 -12.67
N LEU A 698 -2.77 -32.87 -12.75
CA LEU A 698 -3.68 -32.73 -11.62
C LEU A 698 -4.49 -34.03 -11.47
N GLU A 699 -4.57 -34.55 -10.25
CA GLU A 699 -5.37 -35.73 -9.89
C GLU A 699 -5.97 -35.61 -8.49
N ASP A 700 -6.91 -36.52 -8.16
CA ASP A 700 -7.43 -36.69 -6.80
C ASP A 700 -7.98 -35.39 -6.17
N LEU A 701 -8.64 -34.55 -6.99
CA LEU A 701 -9.35 -33.38 -6.48
C LEU A 701 -10.39 -33.85 -5.48
N SER A 702 -10.23 -33.46 -4.22
CA SER A 702 -11.02 -33.93 -3.09
C SER A 702 -11.33 -32.81 -2.10
N LEU A 703 -12.44 -32.96 -1.39
CA LEU A 703 -12.97 -31.98 -0.46
C LEU A 703 -12.66 -32.42 0.97
N GLU A 704 -11.97 -31.58 1.73
CA GLU A 704 -11.86 -31.84 3.16
C GLU A 704 -13.09 -31.29 3.87
N VAL A 705 -13.86 -32.22 4.44
CA VAL A 705 -15.09 -31.94 5.17
C VAL A 705 -14.84 -32.26 6.64
N SER A 706 -14.55 -31.25 7.43
CA SER A 706 -14.57 -31.41 8.88
C SER A 706 -16.01 -31.61 9.33
N LYS A 707 -16.26 -32.61 10.19
CA LYS A 707 -17.49 -32.62 11.01
C LYS A 707 -17.49 -31.32 11.81
N ALA A 708 -18.43 -30.43 11.51
CA ALA A 708 -18.60 -29.21 12.28
C ALA A 708 -18.67 -29.56 13.77
N ALA A 709 -17.95 -28.80 14.59
CA ALA A 709 -18.07 -28.87 16.03
C ALA A 709 -19.55 -28.80 16.38
N LYS A 710 -20.03 -29.71 17.23
CA LYS A 710 -21.25 -29.38 17.97
C LYS A 710 -20.89 -28.18 18.83
N PHE A 711 -21.37 -27.01 18.41
CA PHE A 711 -21.28 -25.81 19.22
C PHE A 711 -22.03 -26.09 20.52
N VAL A 712 -21.30 -26.44 21.58
CA VAL A 712 -21.81 -26.26 22.93
C VAL A 712 -21.67 -24.77 23.14
N SER A 713 -22.75 -24.02 22.92
CA SER A 713 -22.77 -22.67 23.45
C SER A 713 -22.60 -22.83 24.96
N ALA A 714 -21.42 -22.48 25.48
CA ALA A 714 -21.40 -21.92 26.80
C ALA A 714 -22.39 -20.75 26.75
N GLU A 715 -23.33 -20.73 27.68
CA GLU A 715 -24.25 -19.62 27.90
C GLU A 715 -23.42 -18.34 27.86
N GLN A 716 -23.55 -17.57 26.78
CA GLN A 716 -23.11 -16.19 26.77
C GLN A 716 -24.37 -15.39 26.66
N ASP A 717 -24.77 -14.91 27.84
CA ASP A 717 -25.25 -13.56 28.09
C ASP A 717 -25.37 -12.74 26.79
N VAL A 718 -26.52 -12.90 26.15
CA VAL A 718 -27.29 -11.70 25.83
C VAL A 718 -27.27 -10.92 27.14
N PHE A 719 -26.51 -9.84 27.23
CA PHE A 719 -26.84 -8.84 28.24
C PHE A 719 -28.34 -8.63 28.05
N ASP A 720 -29.16 -9.11 28.98
CA ASP A 720 -30.57 -8.77 29.03
C ASP A 720 -30.58 -7.28 29.36
N ILE A 721 -30.28 -6.47 28.34
CA ILE A 721 -30.61 -5.06 28.26
C ILE A 721 -32.10 -5.07 27.98
N ASP A 722 -32.86 -5.55 28.95
CA ASP A 722 -34.29 -5.39 28.98
C ASP A 722 -34.48 -4.25 29.96
N ASP A 723 -34.52 -3.00 29.45
CA ASP A 723 -34.98 -1.83 30.21
C ASP A 723 -36.51 -1.93 30.52
N GLY A 724 -37.04 -3.15 30.58
CA GLY A 724 -38.36 -3.54 31.05
C GLY A 724 -39.57 -3.02 30.28
N ARG A 725 -39.44 -1.99 29.41
CA ARG A 725 -40.59 -1.28 28.81
C ARG A 725 -40.35 -0.64 27.44
N VAL A 726 -39.52 -1.23 26.57
CA VAL A 726 -39.39 -0.76 25.19
C VAL A 726 -40.64 -1.11 24.37
N ARG A 727 -41.36 -0.10 23.87
CA ARG A 727 -42.59 -0.18 23.05
C ARG A 727 -42.31 -0.54 21.59
N GLY A 728 -41.12 -0.22 21.09
CA GLY A 728 -40.65 -0.54 19.73
C GLY A 728 -41.02 0.53 18.70
N GLU A 729 -40.70 1.81 18.96
CA GLU A 729 -40.85 2.85 17.94
C GLU A 729 -40.00 2.57 16.69
N LEU A 730 -38.74 2.16 16.88
CA LEU A 730 -37.88 1.56 15.87
C LEU A 730 -37.74 0.06 16.16
N VAL A 731 -37.91 -0.77 15.13
CA VAL A 731 -37.65 -2.22 15.21
C VAL A 731 -36.74 -2.63 14.06
N VAL A 732 -35.67 -3.34 14.40
CA VAL A 732 -34.73 -3.93 13.44
C VAL A 732 -34.68 -5.44 13.64
N ALA A 733 -34.93 -6.18 12.57
CA ALA A 733 -34.85 -7.64 12.55
C ALA A 733 -33.99 -8.13 11.38
N ALA A 734 -33.37 -9.30 11.52
CA ALA A 734 -32.60 -9.93 10.44
C ALA A 734 -33.37 -11.09 9.82
N LEU A 735 -33.29 -11.20 8.49
CA LEU A 735 -33.79 -12.36 7.76
C LEU A 735 -32.78 -13.52 7.87
N SER A 736 -33.29 -14.73 8.10
CA SER A 736 -32.55 -15.98 7.96
C SER A 736 -32.09 -16.17 6.51
N GLY A 737 -30.81 -16.49 6.36
CA GLY A 737 -30.22 -16.85 5.07
C GLY A 737 -30.69 -18.22 4.55
N ASP A 738 -31.20 -19.09 5.42
CA ASP A 738 -31.67 -20.44 5.05
C ASP A 738 -33.15 -20.43 4.65
N THR A 739 -33.46 -19.84 3.50
CA THR A 739 -34.84 -19.81 2.98
C THR A 739 -35.33 -21.17 2.46
N GLY A 740 -34.45 -22.17 2.37
CA GLY A 740 -34.79 -23.51 1.90
C GLY A 740 -35.57 -24.33 2.92
N THR A 741 -35.39 -24.07 4.22
CA THR A 741 -36.03 -24.82 5.29
C THR A 741 -37.34 -24.20 5.77
N LEU A 742 -38.21 -25.03 6.36
CA LEU A 742 -39.46 -24.56 6.98
C LEU A 742 -39.16 -23.59 8.13
N LEU A 743 -38.12 -23.89 8.93
CA LEU A 743 -37.69 -23.05 10.05
C LEU A 743 -37.25 -21.67 9.56
N GLY A 744 -36.39 -21.58 8.53
CA GLY A 744 -35.98 -20.29 7.99
C GLY A 744 -37.12 -19.47 7.40
N LYS A 745 -38.09 -20.11 6.71
CA LYS A 745 -39.31 -19.44 6.24
C LYS A 745 -40.17 -18.90 7.40
N MET A 746 -40.28 -19.64 8.49
CA MET A 746 -41.01 -19.20 9.69
C MET A 746 -40.33 -18.03 10.38
N ILE A 747 -39.00 -18.07 10.54
CA ILE A 747 -38.21 -16.98 11.12
C ILE A 747 -38.39 -15.71 10.29
N ASN A 748 -38.28 -15.81 8.96
CA ASN A 748 -38.44 -14.65 8.07
C ASN A 748 -39.84 -14.03 8.16
N LYS A 749 -40.88 -14.87 8.27
CA LYS A 749 -42.25 -14.38 8.49
C LYS A 749 -42.38 -13.65 9.82
N LYS A 750 -41.84 -14.22 10.90
CA LYS A 750 -41.87 -13.57 12.23
C LYS A 750 -41.09 -12.26 12.27
N ALA A 751 -39.94 -12.19 11.61
CA ALA A 751 -39.17 -10.96 11.48
C ALA A 751 -39.95 -9.88 10.71
N GLN A 752 -40.63 -10.25 9.63
CA GLN A 752 -41.52 -9.37 8.88
C GLN A 752 -42.68 -8.86 9.74
N ASP A 753 -43.33 -9.75 10.49
CA ASP A 753 -44.42 -9.39 11.39
C ASP A 753 -43.94 -8.40 12.46
N ALA A 754 -42.75 -8.65 13.07
CA ALA A 754 -42.18 -7.79 14.11
C ALA A 754 -41.90 -6.36 13.63
N VAL A 755 -41.28 -6.20 12.45
CA VAL A 755 -40.99 -4.85 11.91
C VAL A 755 -42.25 -4.12 11.46
N SER A 756 -43.33 -4.84 11.12
CA SER A 756 -44.56 -4.25 10.57
C SER A 756 -45.37 -3.44 11.59
N TRP A 757 -45.16 -3.69 12.89
CA TRP A 757 -45.87 -3.00 13.97
C TRP A 757 -45.15 -1.74 14.46
N ALA A 758 -43.89 -1.52 14.03
CA ALA A 758 -43.09 -0.38 14.42
C ALA A 758 -43.36 0.87 13.55
N SER A 759 -43.13 2.05 14.10
CA SER A 759 -43.19 3.30 13.32
C SER A 759 -42.05 3.38 12.30
N ALA A 760 -40.89 2.85 12.66
CA ALA A 760 -39.75 2.63 11.79
C ALA A 760 -39.31 1.17 11.84
N GLY A 761 -39.75 0.36 10.87
CA GLY A 761 -39.39 -1.05 10.77
C GLY A 761 -38.31 -1.31 9.70
N PHE A 762 -37.25 -2.03 10.04
CA PHE A 762 -36.17 -2.38 9.11
C PHE A 762 -35.79 -3.87 9.15
N LEU A 763 -35.69 -4.47 7.96
CA LEU A 763 -35.17 -5.82 7.78
C LEU A 763 -33.74 -5.81 7.23
N LEU A 764 -32.81 -6.47 7.93
CA LEU A 764 -31.48 -6.77 7.40
C LEU A 764 -31.49 -8.12 6.67
N GLY A 765 -30.57 -8.30 5.72
CA GLY A 765 -30.50 -9.51 4.89
C GLY A 765 -31.48 -9.52 3.70
N SER A 766 -32.00 -8.33 3.34
CA SER A 766 -32.91 -8.16 2.20
C SER A 766 -32.20 -7.98 0.87
N GLY A 767 -30.89 -7.75 0.86
CA GLY A 767 -30.11 -7.41 -0.33
C GLY A 767 -30.31 -5.96 -0.77
N LYS A 768 -30.83 -5.08 0.11
CA LYS A 768 -31.04 -3.67 -0.24
C LYS A 768 -29.72 -2.90 -0.17
N GLY A 769 -29.48 -2.08 -1.18
CA GLY A 769 -28.33 -1.16 -1.21
C GLY A 769 -28.51 0.06 -0.30
N PHE A 770 -27.67 1.07 -0.52
CA PHE A 770 -27.68 2.32 0.23
C PHE A 770 -29.06 3.01 0.21
N GLU A 771 -29.57 3.40 1.37
CA GLU A 771 -30.83 4.14 1.54
C GLU A 771 -30.70 5.05 2.77
N THR A 772 -31.30 6.24 2.72
CA THR A 772 -31.41 7.11 3.90
C THR A 772 -32.88 7.40 4.19
N LYS A 773 -33.21 7.49 5.47
CA LYS A 773 -34.51 7.93 5.94
C LYS A 773 -34.30 8.79 7.18
N GLU A 774 -35.03 9.88 7.30
CA GLU A 774 -35.11 10.63 8.55
C GLU A 774 -36.50 10.47 9.15
N ASP A 775 -36.56 10.34 10.47
CA ASP A 775 -37.81 10.43 11.23
C ASP A 775 -37.53 11.03 12.61
N LYS A 776 -38.39 11.95 13.07
CA LYS A 776 -38.20 12.69 14.32
C LYS A 776 -36.77 13.24 14.47
N ASN A 777 -36.04 12.78 15.49
CA ASN A 777 -34.64 13.14 15.81
C ASN A 777 -33.66 12.00 15.43
N ALA A 778 -34.03 11.15 14.48
CA ALA A 778 -33.23 10.01 14.03
C ALA A 778 -32.95 10.06 12.51
N LEU A 779 -31.71 9.74 12.15
CA LEU A 779 -31.26 9.46 10.79
C LEU A 779 -31.00 7.96 10.68
N TYR A 780 -31.65 7.29 9.73
CA TYR A 780 -31.41 5.90 9.38
C TYR A 780 -30.60 5.86 8.07
N ILE A 781 -29.47 5.15 8.08
CA ILE A 781 -28.64 4.93 6.91
C ILE A 781 -28.52 3.42 6.71
N ARG A 782 -29.09 2.89 5.63
CA ARG A 782 -28.83 1.52 5.20
C ARG A 782 -27.51 1.46 4.45
N LEU A 783 -26.72 0.46 4.81
CA LEU A 783 -25.44 0.15 4.21
C LEU A 783 -25.38 -1.34 3.90
N ASN A 784 -24.56 -1.70 2.92
CA ASN A 784 -24.29 -3.08 2.56
C ASN A 784 -22.80 -3.37 2.69
N GLY A 785 -22.46 -4.23 3.63
CA GLY A 785 -21.12 -4.75 3.89
C GLY A 785 -21.03 -6.27 3.72
N ALA A 786 -21.92 -6.86 2.93
CA ALA A 786 -22.04 -8.31 2.79
C ALA A 786 -20.79 -9.00 2.22
N LYS A 787 -19.90 -8.26 1.53
CA LYS A 787 -18.61 -8.76 1.01
C LYS A 787 -17.44 -8.51 1.96
N GLY A 788 -17.71 -8.34 3.26
CA GLY A 788 -16.67 -8.08 4.26
C GLY A 788 -16.23 -6.63 4.26
N GLY A 789 -17.16 -5.71 4.54
CA GLY A 789 -16.93 -4.28 4.64
C GLY A 789 -17.59 -3.46 3.54
N LEU A 790 -17.69 -2.14 3.77
CA LEU A 790 -18.33 -1.21 2.83
C LEU A 790 -17.58 -1.15 1.51
N ARG A 791 -16.26 -0.92 1.53
CA ARG A 791 -15.46 -0.80 0.30
C ARG A 791 -15.47 -2.08 -0.54
N ALA A 792 -15.35 -3.24 0.11
CA ALA A 792 -15.34 -4.54 -0.57
C ALA A 792 -16.70 -4.86 -1.24
N THR A 793 -17.79 -4.30 -0.70
CA THR A 793 -19.13 -4.50 -1.24
C THR A 793 -19.47 -3.50 -2.33
N ASP A 794 -19.31 -2.21 -2.04
CA ASP A 794 -19.45 -1.08 -2.95
C ASP A 794 -18.70 0.13 -2.35
N ALA A 795 -17.54 0.44 -2.94
CA ALA A 795 -16.70 1.58 -2.57
C ALA A 795 -17.47 2.89 -2.45
N ASN A 796 -18.46 3.14 -3.30
CA ASN A 796 -19.19 4.41 -3.30
C ASN A 796 -20.01 4.63 -2.02
N GLN A 797 -20.33 3.57 -1.27
CA GLN A 797 -21.05 3.69 0.00
C GLN A 797 -20.31 4.49 1.05
N TRP A 798 -18.98 4.56 0.98
CA TRP A 798 -18.19 5.43 1.84
C TRP A 798 -18.50 6.92 1.59
N ASN A 799 -18.56 7.33 0.31
CA ASN A 799 -18.97 8.70 -0.05
C ASN A 799 -20.43 8.95 0.33
N GLN A 800 -21.30 7.98 0.09
CA GLN A 800 -22.72 8.10 0.43
C GLN A 800 -22.95 8.22 1.95
N LEU A 801 -22.22 7.44 2.76
CA LEU A 801 -22.23 7.51 4.22
C LEU A 801 -21.76 8.90 4.70
N ALA A 802 -20.60 9.35 4.22
CA ALA A 802 -20.06 10.66 4.59
C ALA A 802 -21.04 11.79 4.25
N ASN A 803 -21.61 11.76 3.04
CA ASN A 803 -22.60 12.73 2.59
C ASN A 803 -23.89 12.71 3.41
N ALA A 804 -24.42 11.53 3.74
CA ALA A 804 -25.64 11.41 4.52
C ALA A 804 -25.48 11.91 5.96
N LEU A 805 -24.34 11.61 6.57
CA LEU A 805 -24.02 12.09 7.92
C LEU A 805 -23.85 13.61 7.94
N TRP A 806 -23.21 14.18 6.91
CA TRP A 806 -23.02 15.62 6.79
C TRP A 806 -24.32 16.39 6.49
N ALA A 807 -25.16 15.85 5.59
CA ALA A 807 -26.40 16.50 5.17
C ALA A 807 -27.49 16.55 6.25
N SER A 808 -27.29 15.86 7.38
CA SER A 808 -28.28 15.65 8.43
C SER A 808 -27.76 16.12 9.78
N ASN A 809 -28.62 16.83 10.52
CA ASN A 809 -28.32 17.32 11.88
C ASN A 809 -29.03 16.50 12.99
N LYS A 810 -29.60 15.34 12.66
CA LYS A 810 -30.35 14.50 13.63
C LYS A 810 -29.45 14.00 14.76
N GLU A 811 -29.86 14.10 16.00
CA GLU A 811 -28.98 13.69 17.11
C GLU A 811 -28.67 12.18 17.12
N ASN A 812 -29.61 11.35 16.69
CA ASN A 812 -29.47 9.89 16.71
C ASN A 812 -29.24 9.34 15.30
N VAL A 813 -28.20 8.55 15.12
CA VAL A 813 -27.80 7.95 13.84
C VAL A 813 -27.87 6.44 13.94
N PHE A 814 -28.63 5.80 13.05
CA PHE A 814 -28.77 4.35 12.96
C PHE A 814 -28.16 3.86 11.65
N LEU A 815 -27.01 3.21 11.74
CA LEU A 815 -26.37 2.54 10.62
C LEU A 815 -26.87 1.10 10.53
N LEU A 816 -27.73 0.83 9.56
CA LEU A 816 -28.39 -0.46 9.33
C LEU A 816 -27.60 -1.23 8.28
N VAL A 817 -26.75 -2.16 8.71
CA VAL A 817 -25.71 -2.76 7.86
C VAL A 817 -26.06 -4.20 7.52
N GLU A 818 -26.28 -4.48 6.22
CA GLU A 818 -26.32 -5.85 5.73
C GLU A 818 -24.90 -6.43 5.76
N GLY A 819 -24.67 -7.49 6.54
CA GLY A 819 -23.31 -7.97 6.82
C GLY A 819 -22.54 -7.09 7.81
N SER A 820 -21.25 -6.87 7.56
CA SER A 820 -20.34 -6.16 8.48
C SER A 820 -19.97 -4.78 7.97
N ILE A 821 -20.00 -3.77 8.85
CA ILE A 821 -19.44 -2.44 8.54
C ILE A 821 -17.91 -2.46 8.47
N PHE A 822 -17.30 -3.38 9.22
CA PHE A 822 -15.86 -3.59 9.27
C PHE A 822 -15.43 -4.50 8.12
N GLY A 823 -14.36 -4.12 7.44
CA GLY A 823 -13.74 -4.88 6.38
C GLY A 823 -12.55 -5.72 6.83
N SER A 824 -11.81 -6.26 5.87
CA SER A 824 -10.60 -7.06 6.11
C SER A 824 -9.33 -6.22 6.31
N SER A 825 -9.39 -4.91 6.08
CA SER A 825 -8.26 -3.99 6.23
C SER A 825 -8.27 -3.34 7.60
N ASP A 826 -7.17 -3.51 8.36
CA ASP A 826 -6.95 -2.82 9.64
C ASP A 826 -7.03 -1.29 9.48
N PHE A 827 -6.61 -0.75 8.33
CA PHE A 827 -6.70 0.68 8.04
C PHE A 827 -8.15 1.13 7.83
N GLU A 828 -8.93 0.45 6.98
CA GLU A 828 -10.36 0.76 6.80
C GLU A 828 -11.14 0.66 8.11
N ASN A 829 -10.84 -0.36 8.91
CA ASN A 829 -11.47 -0.58 10.21
C ASN A 829 -11.14 0.52 11.21
N ARG A 830 -9.92 1.06 11.16
CA ARG A 830 -9.54 2.24 11.95
C ARG A 830 -10.29 3.47 11.47
N VAL A 831 -10.29 3.73 10.16
CA VAL A 831 -10.98 4.89 9.56
C VAL A 831 -12.45 4.92 9.96
N ILE A 832 -13.19 3.79 9.88
CA ILE A 832 -14.61 3.79 10.27
C ILE A 832 -14.80 4.03 11.77
N ARG A 833 -13.91 3.51 12.64
CA ARG A 833 -13.99 3.78 14.08
C ARG A 833 -13.75 5.24 14.38
N ASP A 834 -12.67 5.81 13.84
CA ASP A 834 -12.31 7.21 14.04
C ASP A 834 -13.42 8.13 13.49
N TYR A 835 -13.93 7.81 12.29
CA TYR A 835 -14.99 8.58 11.63
C TYR A 835 -16.27 8.61 12.46
N LEU A 836 -16.73 7.46 12.98
CA LEU A 836 -17.96 7.39 13.77
C LEU A 836 -17.80 7.97 15.17
N SER A 837 -16.64 7.78 15.80
CA SER A 837 -16.37 8.28 17.15
C SER A 837 -16.17 9.81 17.18
N ALA A 838 -15.76 10.40 16.05
CA ALA A 838 -15.68 11.85 15.90
C ALA A 838 -17.05 12.53 15.70
N LEU A 839 -18.13 11.76 15.55
CA LEU A 839 -19.48 12.32 15.47
C LEU A 839 -19.95 12.71 16.87
N ASP A 840 -20.22 13.99 17.09
CA ASP A 840 -20.89 14.51 18.30
C ASP A 840 -22.40 14.18 18.27
N ARG A 841 -22.74 12.88 18.15
CA ARG A 841 -24.09 12.32 17.91
C ARG A 841 -24.21 10.93 18.57
N ASN A 842 -25.42 10.49 18.91
CA ASN A 842 -25.66 9.13 19.38
C ASN A 842 -25.66 8.15 18.19
N VAL A 843 -24.68 7.27 18.08
CA VAL A 843 -24.53 6.38 16.92
C VAL A 843 -24.85 4.93 17.28
N TYR A 844 -25.71 4.29 16.50
CA TYR A 844 -26.14 2.90 16.65
C TYR A 844 -25.87 2.14 15.35
N VAL A 845 -24.85 1.28 15.35
CA VAL A 845 -24.54 0.38 14.24
C VAL A 845 -25.23 -0.95 14.48
N ILE A 846 -26.13 -1.34 13.58
CA ILE A 846 -26.92 -2.57 13.68
C ILE A 846 -26.60 -3.41 12.45
N SER A 847 -25.78 -4.43 12.64
CA SER A 847 -25.26 -5.31 11.61
C SER A 847 -25.96 -6.66 11.60
N GLN A 848 -25.89 -7.36 10.47
CA GLN A 848 -26.30 -8.77 10.36
C GLN A 848 -25.08 -9.67 10.55
N GLY A 849 -25.22 -10.77 11.31
CA GLY A 849 -24.15 -11.72 11.53
C GLY A 849 -24.65 -13.11 11.91
N THR A 850 -23.80 -13.93 12.52
CA THR A 850 -24.15 -15.32 12.86
C THR A 850 -24.86 -15.45 14.21
N ARG A 851 -24.68 -14.48 15.12
CA ARG A 851 -25.21 -14.48 16.49
C ARG A 851 -25.63 -13.08 16.93
N ASN A 852 -26.47 -13.04 17.96
CA ASN A 852 -26.82 -11.77 18.59
C ASN A 852 -25.66 -11.30 19.47
N THR A 853 -25.18 -10.08 19.25
CA THR A 853 -24.17 -9.46 20.11
C THR A 853 -24.50 -8.00 20.33
N TYR A 854 -24.06 -7.45 21.46
CA TYR A 854 -24.06 -6.03 21.73
C TYR A 854 -22.71 -5.64 22.33
N ARG A 855 -22.15 -4.52 21.87
CA ARG A 855 -21.00 -3.86 22.47
C ARG A 855 -21.14 -2.36 22.32
N LYS A 856 -20.64 -1.59 23.28
CA LYS A 856 -20.51 -0.12 23.18
C LYS A 856 -19.02 0.20 23.07
N ILE A 857 -18.65 0.98 22.07
CA ILE A 857 -17.28 1.47 21.83
C ILE A 857 -17.40 3.00 21.82
N GLY A 858 -17.03 3.64 22.92
CA GLY A 858 -17.19 5.08 23.10
C GLY A 858 -18.66 5.41 23.21
N ASP A 859 -19.12 6.36 22.41
CA ASP A 859 -20.54 6.71 22.29
C ASP A 859 -21.24 6.01 21.12
N VAL A 860 -20.54 5.06 20.49
CA VAL A 860 -21.08 4.24 19.41
C VAL A 860 -21.53 2.88 19.94
N HIS A 861 -22.81 2.57 19.77
CA HIS A 861 -23.39 1.27 20.10
C HIS A 861 -23.34 0.35 18.87
N TYR A 862 -22.82 -0.87 19.03
CA TYR A 862 -22.77 -1.88 17.98
C TYR A 862 -23.62 -3.09 18.37
N PHE A 863 -24.54 -3.45 17.49
CA PHE A 863 -25.40 -4.63 17.60
C PHE A 863 -25.15 -5.54 16.41
N THR A 864 -25.11 -6.84 16.65
CA THR A 864 -25.18 -7.85 15.59
C THR A 864 -26.46 -8.62 15.77
N LEU A 865 -27.27 -8.76 14.71
CA LEU A 865 -28.46 -9.62 14.68
C LEU A 865 -28.09 -10.96 14.04
N GLY A 866 -28.30 -12.06 14.77
CA GLY A 866 -27.99 -13.41 14.31
C GLY A 866 -28.95 -13.89 13.22
N SER A 867 -28.40 -14.37 12.10
CA SER A 867 -29.15 -14.87 10.94
C SER A 867 -28.62 -16.17 10.34
N GLY A 868 -27.65 -16.83 10.99
CA GLY A 868 -26.90 -17.98 10.45
C GLY A 868 -27.30 -19.37 10.97
N ASN A 869 -26.78 -20.42 10.32
CA ASN A 869 -27.12 -21.83 10.58
C ASN A 869 -26.71 -22.36 11.97
N GLU A 870 -25.78 -21.72 12.67
CA GLU A 870 -25.37 -22.12 14.03
C GLU A 870 -26.48 -21.93 15.08
N LEU A 871 -27.51 -21.14 14.74
CA LEU A 871 -28.73 -20.95 15.53
C LEU A 871 -29.86 -21.91 15.12
N LEU A 872 -29.74 -22.64 14.01
CA LEU A 872 -30.80 -23.49 13.45
C LEU A 872 -30.88 -24.84 14.17
N SER A 873 -31.22 -24.82 15.46
CA SER A 873 -31.80 -25.97 16.14
C SER A 873 -33.19 -25.63 16.66
N LEU A 874 -34.14 -26.54 16.46
CA LEU A 874 -35.50 -26.46 17.01
C LEU A 874 -35.54 -26.37 18.55
N THR A 875 -34.40 -26.59 19.20
CA THR A 875 -34.25 -26.55 20.65
C THR A 875 -33.89 -25.18 21.21
N ARG A 876 -33.73 -24.14 20.37
CA ARG A 876 -33.26 -22.81 20.78
C ARG A 876 -33.96 -21.63 20.10
N LEU A 877 -35.30 -21.67 20.04
CA LEU A 877 -36.11 -20.62 19.41
C LEU A 877 -35.97 -19.26 20.14
N GLU A 878 -35.63 -19.29 21.43
CA GLU A 878 -35.37 -18.13 22.29
C GLU A 878 -34.17 -17.27 21.84
N ASN A 879 -33.30 -17.81 20.99
CA ASN A 879 -32.16 -17.09 20.43
C ASN A 879 -32.53 -16.23 19.21
N TYR A 880 -33.73 -16.39 18.65
CA TYR A 880 -34.22 -15.54 17.57
C TYR A 880 -34.83 -14.29 18.17
N ARG A 881 -34.05 -13.21 18.18
CA ARG A 881 -34.45 -11.92 18.73
C ARG A 881 -34.42 -10.83 17.66
N TYR A 882 -35.23 -9.81 17.85
CA TYR A 882 -35.13 -8.52 17.15
C TYR A 882 -34.75 -7.44 18.15
N LEU A 883 -34.28 -6.31 17.63
CA LEU A 883 -33.90 -5.16 18.44
C LEU A 883 -34.99 -4.09 18.36
N ALA A 884 -35.44 -3.64 19.51
CA ALA A 884 -36.43 -2.57 19.63
C ALA A 884 -35.79 -1.34 20.27
N PHE A 885 -36.20 -0.15 19.83
CA PHE A 885 -35.76 1.14 20.35
C PHE A 885 -36.95 2.07 20.56
N ASP A 886 -36.89 2.90 21.59
CA ASP A 886 -37.81 4.01 21.83
C ASP A 886 -37.05 5.33 21.94
N PHE A 887 -37.63 6.38 21.35
CA PHE A 887 -37.06 7.72 21.29
C PHE A 887 -37.68 8.60 22.39
N GLY A 888 -37.16 8.50 23.63
CA GLY A 888 -37.52 9.35 24.78
C GLY A 888 -36.57 10.56 24.96
N GLU A 889 -36.43 11.07 26.20
CA GLU A 889 -35.34 12.00 26.55
C GLU A 889 -33.95 11.36 26.36
N THR A 890 -33.87 10.03 26.54
CA THR A 890 -32.75 9.18 26.18
C THR A 890 -33.25 8.04 25.29
N VAL A 891 -32.44 7.59 24.33
CA VAL A 891 -32.79 6.41 23.53
C VAL A 891 -32.63 5.16 24.38
N THR A 892 -33.73 4.44 24.57
CA THR A 892 -33.75 3.14 25.26
C THR A 892 -33.89 2.02 24.24
N PHE A 893 -33.19 0.91 24.44
CA PHE A 893 -33.23 -0.22 23.52
C PHE A 893 -33.25 -1.56 24.25
N GLY A 894 -33.71 -2.60 23.58
CA GLY A 894 -33.69 -3.94 24.15
C GLY A 894 -33.99 -5.05 23.16
N TRP A 895 -33.54 -6.25 23.52
CA TRP A 895 -33.77 -7.46 22.76
C TRP A 895 -35.17 -7.99 23.00
N LYS A 896 -35.88 -8.37 21.94
CA LYS A 896 -37.22 -8.97 22.03
C LYS A 896 -37.28 -10.29 21.28
N SER A 897 -37.96 -11.28 21.85
CA SER A 897 -38.12 -12.59 21.22
C SER A 897 -39.01 -12.51 19.98
N LEU A 898 -38.64 -13.24 18.92
CA LEU A 898 -39.50 -13.50 17.76
C LEU A 898 -40.56 -14.59 18.05
N TYR A 899 -40.35 -15.39 19.11
CA TYR A 899 -41.17 -16.53 19.50
C TYR A 899 -41.71 -16.46 20.93
#